data_AF-A0A7L7YL33-F1
#
_entry.id   AF-A0A7L7YL33-F1
#
_cell.length_a   1.000
_cell.length_b   1.000
_cell.length_c   1.000
_cell.angle_alpha   90.00
_cell.angle_beta   90.00
_cell.angle_gamma   90.00
#
_symmetry.space_group_name_H-M   'P 1'
#
loop_
_entity.id
_entity.type
_entity.pdbx_description
1 polymer ?
#
loop_
_entity_poly.entity_id
_entity_poly.type
_entity_poly.pdbx_seq_one_letter_code
_entity_poly.pdbx_strand_id
1 'polypeptide(L)'
;MTINRQVNKDITKEEYFNNKHVIEIRDLNIKVEVYSHNLRASKVDKIESEIKETATNFKNAFELERGDSEQTFKIYVFDDKDDYTHFGGSKGFNLGFGDEGGKCYPGSANVCAEMYVYQQGGVHNLQHEFAHGLTYLAAGDKEGNKIPTVLMEGIADYFEHHSDHKFNAQGSSIDKTEAASLDLSEILSLKYSNDSEANSLVYKTGHALVMYLQKTDPGLLRDYLDALRQGDSHKSGNFLDQIKEHNDAFKDWLDSNDTDTAMEKINALQVTKGDFIATGQEIVSGEIKNVSYYKANIEKMDGENVGNFSSVEHIAFHGVARAVNRATNDNLDISKEYHFLKVIKTPDGQTKLTYSDQQGNEYQNSREYKMQAFRVLSKYDENLKKTYDDGLKGLDQERQMEYPKTSREYREGKISYEEYLEKHRSILPKYEELKGSLLDEMIRTGSKQLKSTQNIDAEKMLEEMVNIDPNLIRSTNHIDLQEGKVLSIKALGHGDMGALSIYDENTKLGELSSESGFFKQVEGQTKETFVFEDILHNLNTQYDGSAYMAVTKENGHYKASLIDGRTVERDEYFDEAHLHANELLHPSTGHIQKDLDSLLLRGTKILNHQDSKHAQYSDEQRENGVIVEKGRLLDNKGTDRTDDDVYEAVVRQGGENLHAFKNMGFYITEEVKNERGEVINESNLFIHDHGKNVRYQLPENITHLKLVQKDGKYKLAPSDSEGREYSGIPDEYKYIDPVFAHEYEKRDYSNKHVNIGLIDFNKYNAGKLFAIKHDPKDYHIQRDSNEKIVRIKDQAYFTKVKLFDGDEEIGMLSNNFHNFKGKIFFSVDYNYSYNDFLASVSPQVEIEDMENGSRKITFDQGNGDIGDTNRGYTDYQKIYTRGKQTESPKEQSEIQTEVDTSHMSHSTSSVVAQAIEERNDNSEMQFDQQRSLSRIKRSALVEEKEQEQIVLKDTILKIEKDYNRDSEGKHKANVTIDYNDVKALYDRAAAEDKGSVLEFWNKLHASGYKVGALPEDKYYFKDGKFVIHDSGTKKLIVLPEDKVSIKIMKDGDHYDLAVSNKEGKVISSITKIDNLNYELLSDTSGVSLETQDSTSFSDQHNEYNVYLENGLGEIFNCASDYAYHDHNSFNIG
;
A
#
# COMPACT_ATOMS: atom_id res chain seq x y z
N MET A 1 20.93 -14.57 -16.46
CA MET A 1 22.06 -13.66 -16.11
C MET A 1 21.46 -12.63 -15.19
N THR A 2 21.74 -12.79 -13.92
CA THR A 2 20.69 -12.66 -12.90
C THR A 2 20.87 -11.36 -12.12
N ILE A 3 19.83 -10.52 -12.13
CA ILE A 3 19.81 -9.22 -11.41
C ILE A 3 18.46 -9.03 -10.70
N ASN A 4 17.95 -10.09 -10.05
CA ASN A 4 17.12 -9.87 -8.86
C ASN A 4 18.11 -9.49 -7.76
N ARG A 5 18.28 -8.19 -7.50
CA ARG A 5 19.07 -7.76 -6.34
C ARG A 5 18.33 -8.16 -5.07
N GLN A 6 19.04 -8.81 -4.17
CA GLN A 6 18.65 -8.93 -2.77
C GLN A 6 19.43 -7.88 -2.00
N VAL A 7 18.73 -7.06 -1.21
CA VAL A 7 19.40 -6.15 -0.28
C VAL A 7 20.22 -6.99 0.72
N ASN A 8 21.50 -6.68 0.87
CA ASN A 8 22.37 -7.44 1.76
C ASN A 8 21.92 -7.27 3.22
N LYS A 9 21.69 -8.39 3.92
CA LYS A 9 21.34 -8.39 5.35
C LYS A 9 22.55 -8.07 6.24
N ASP A 10 23.76 -8.28 5.71
CA ASP A 10 25.02 -8.11 6.41
C ASP A 10 25.71 -6.76 6.07
N ILE A 11 24.96 -5.74 5.64
CA ILE A 11 25.51 -4.40 5.40
C ILE A 11 25.82 -3.70 6.73
N THR A 12 27.00 -3.06 6.83
CA THR A 12 27.39 -2.31 8.04
C THR A 12 26.78 -0.91 8.08
N LYS A 13 26.79 -0.28 9.26
CA LYS A 13 26.28 1.09 9.46
C LYS A 13 27.04 2.08 8.57
N GLU A 14 28.35 1.92 8.46
CA GLU A 14 29.24 2.76 7.66
C GLU A 14 29.05 2.56 6.14
N GLU A 15 28.75 1.35 5.69
CA GLU A 15 28.45 1.06 4.27
C GLU A 15 27.06 1.57 3.85
N TYR A 16 26.08 1.48 4.74
CA TYR A 16 24.75 2.05 4.52
C TYR A 16 24.83 3.58 4.50
N PHE A 17 25.32 4.20 5.58
CA PHE A 17 25.43 5.66 5.74
C PHE A 17 26.68 6.26 5.07
N ASN A 18 26.95 5.86 3.82
CA ASN A 18 28.15 6.22 3.09
C ASN A 18 28.18 7.68 2.56
N ASN A 19 27.02 8.33 2.42
CA ASN A 19 26.91 9.72 1.97
C ASN A 19 26.79 10.69 3.16
N LYS A 20 27.58 11.78 3.14
CA LYS A 20 27.62 12.81 4.20
C LYS A 20 27.40 14.22 3.66
N HIS A 21 26.51 14.97 4.30
CA HIS A 21 26.29 16.40 4.14
C HIS A 21 26.54 17.16 5.48
N VAL A 22 26.82 18.47 5.44
CA VAL A 22 27.16 19.26 6.64
C VAL A 22 26.50 20.64 6.58
N ILE A 23 25.78 21.00 7.64
CA ILE A 23 24.99 22.23 7.79
C ILE A 23 25.56 23.07 8.95
N GLU A 24 25.69 24.39 8.76
CA GLU A 24 26.20 25.33 9.77
C GLU A 24 25.11 26.26 10.32
N ILE A 25 24.89 26.24 11.64
CA ILE A 25 24.00 27.16 12.36
C ILE A 25 24.86 28.13 13.19
N ARG A 26 25.48 29.09 12.49
CA ARG A 26 26.52 29.99 13.01
C ARG A 26 26.09 30.83 14.23
N ASP A 27 24.81 31.14 14.30
CA ASP A 27 24.15 31.91 15.37
C ASP A 27 24.16 31.21 16.73
N LEU A 28 24.07 29.88 16.75
CA LEU A 28 24.15 29.06 17.97
C LEU A 28 25.53 28.41 18.17
N ASN A 29 26.40 28.50 17.16
CA ASN A 29 27.68 27.78 17.09
C ASN A 29 27.47 26.25 16.98
N ILE A 30 26.49 25.84 16.17
CA ILE A 30 26.12 24.44 15.94
C ILE A 30 26.55 23.99 14.52
N LYS A 31 27.08 22.77 14.42
CA LYS A 31 27.33 22.05 13.16
C LYS A 31 26.50 20.76 13.16
N VAL A 32 25.70 20.55 12.12
CA VAL A 32 24.91 19.32 11.95
C VAL A 32 25.52 18.48 10.83
N GLU A 33 25.75 17.21 11.09
CA GLU A 33 26.26 16.24 10.11
C GLU A 33 25.16 15.27 9.72
N VAL A 34 24.69 15.34 8.47
CA VAL A 34 23.63 14.46 7.95
C VAL A 34 24.27 13.31 7.19
N TYR A 35 23.91 12.08 7.54
CA TYR A 35 24.42 10.84 6.98
C TYR A 35 23.27 10.05 6.34
N SER A 36 23.47 9.46 5.16
CA SER A 36 22.40 8.80 4.39
C SER A 36 22.91 7.71 3.45
N HIS A 37 21.99 6.88 2.93
CA HIS A 37 22.27 5.95 1.83
C HIS A 37 21.89 6.56 0.48
N ASN A 38 20.60 6.64 0.12
CA ASN A 38 20.10 7.20 -1.15
C ASN A 38 19.27 8.49 -0.97
N LEU A 39 19.83 9.51 -0.31
CA LEU A 39 19.18 10.82 -0.20
C LEU A 39 19.25 11.57 -1.55
N ARG A 40 18.10 11.94 -2.11
CA ARG A 40 18.01 12.76 -3.34
C ARG A 40 18.58 14.16 -3.10
N ALA A 41 19.29 14.72 -4.09
CA ALA A 41 19.87 16.05 -3.98
C ALA A 41 18.82 17.16 -3.71
N SER A 42 17.61 17.05 -4.27
CA SER A 42 16.50 17.97 -4.04
C SER A 42 16.04 18.04 -2.57
N LYS A 43 16.16 16.94 -1.82
CA LYS A 43 15.78 16.88 -0.40
C LYS A 43 16.78 17.55 0.55
N VAL A 44 18.02 17.75 0.11
CA VAL A 44 19.09 18.32 0.96
C VAL A 44 18.76 19.76 1.36
N ASP A 45 18.24 20.56 0.43
CA ASP A 45 17.86 21.95 0.68
C ASP A 45 16.65 22.05 1.63
N LYS A 46 15.70 21.10 1.55
CA LYS A 46 14.55 20.99 2.48
C LYS A 46 15.00 20.65 3.90
N ILE A 47 15.84 19.62 4.05
CA ILE A 47 16.47 19.23 5.32
C ILE A 47 17.27 20.39 5.92
N GLU A 48 18.02 21.14 5.11
CA GLU A 48 18.75 22.32 5.59
C GLU A 48 17.81 23.45 6.06
N SER A 49 16.65 23.63 5.41
CA SER A 49 15.63 24.60 5.83
C SER A 49 15.00 24.21 7.17
N GLU A 50 14.48 22.99 7.29
CA GLU A 50 13.80 22.46 8.49
C GLU A 50 14.70 22.57 9.74
N ILE A 51 15.97 22.15 9.62
CA ILE A 51 16.97 22.22 10.69
C ILE A 51 17.27 23.68 11.12
N LYS A 52 17.38 24.61 10.16
CA LYS A 52 17.63 26.03 10.44
C LYS A 52 16.41 26.71 11.07
N GLU A 53 15.22 26.34 10.64
CA GLU A 53 13.96 26.86 11.19
C GLU A 53 13.76 26.40 12.63
N THR A 54 13.83 25.10 12.91
CA THR A 54 13.68 24.56 14.27
C THR A 54 14.71 25.15 15.23
N ALA A 55 15.98 25.27 14.81
CA ALA A 55 17.01 25.95 15.64
C ALA A 55 16.69 27.43 15.91
N THR A 56 16.08 28.13 14.95
CA THR A 56 15.71 29.54 15.09
C THR A 56 14.50 29.70 16.00
N ASN A 57 13.48 28.86 15.84
CA ASN A 57 12.26 28.87 16.65
C ASN A 57 12.55 28.46 18.10
N PHE A 58 13.38 27.43 18.31
CA PHE A 58 13.86 27.03 19.64
C PHE A 58 14.65 28.16 20.33
N LYS A 59 15.59 28.79 19.60
CA LYS A 59 16.37 29.94 20.09
C LYS A 59 15.48 31.11 20.51
N ASN A 60 14.38 31.37 19.79
CA ASN A 60 13.45 32.45 20.09
C ASN A 60 12.55 32.12 21.29
N ALA A 61 12.07 30.88 21.41
CA ALA A 61 11.19 30.46 22.51
C ALA A 61 11.92 30.28 23.85
N PHE A 62 13.17 29.82 23.82
CA PHE A 62 13.97 29.50 25.02
C PHE A 62 15.20 30.39 25.22
N GLU A 63 15.32 31.49 24.48
CA GLU A 63 16.42 32.47 24.53
C GLU A 63 17.83 31.84 24.47
N LEU A 64 17.99 30.74 23.72
CA LEU A 64 19.18 29.90 23.74
C LEU A 64 20.45 30.67 23.32
N GLU A 65 21.38 30.84 24.28
CA GLU A 65 22.63 31.56 24.06
C GLU A 65 23.60 30.82 23.12
N ARG A 66 24.39 31.59 22.37
CA ARG A 66 25.43 31.07 21.47
C ARG A 66 26.57 30.43 22.27
N GLY A 67 26.85 29.14 22.04
CA GLY A 67 27.87 28.40 22.78
C GLY A 67 29.31 28.87 22.51
N ASP A 68 30.14 28.92 23.55
CA ASP A 68 31.58 29.27 23.47
C ASP A 68 32.41 28.30 22.61
N SER A 69 31.92 27.08 22.40
CA SER A 69 32.56 26.04 21.57
C SER A 69 31.55 25.43 20.61
N GLU A 70 32.03 24.95 19.46
CA GLU A 70 31.18 24.37 18.41
C GLU A 70 30.53 23.07 18.90
N GLN A 71 29.21 22.99 18.87
CA GLN A 71 28.46 21.77 19.20
C GLN A 71 28.19 20.98 17.91
N THR A 72 28.56 19.69 17.89
CA THR A 72 28.29 18.81 16.75
C THR A 72 27.05 17.97 17.01
N PHE A 73 26.14 17.91 16.05
CA PHE A 73 24.99 16.99 16.02
C PHE A 73 25.15 16.03 14.85
N LYS A 74 24.61 14.82 14.95
CA LYS A 74 24.52 13.88 13.83
C LYS A 74 23.08 13.46 13.58
N ILE A 75 22.72 13.32 12.32
CA ILE A 75 21.42 12.81 11.88
C ILE A 75 21.68 11.70 10.87
N TYR A 76 21.15 10.50 11.13
CA TYR A 76 21.25 9.35 10.23
C TYR A 76 19.88 9.13 9.58
N VAL A 77 19.80 9.32 8.26
CA VAL A 77 18.57 9.28 7.46
C VAL A 77 18.50 7.95 6.71
N PHE A 78 17.64 7.04 7.16
CA PHE A 78 17.36 5.78 6.46
C PHE A 78 16.50 6.01 5.22
N ASP A 79 16.59 5.11 4.24
CA ASP A 79 15.84 5.23 2.98
C ASP A 79 14.32 5.02 3.15
N ASP A 80 13.85 4.37 4.23
CA ASP A 80 12.44 4.37 4.71
C ASP A 80 12.28 3.73 6.11
N LYS A 81 11.02 3.54 6.55
CA LYS A 81 10.65 2.86 7.80
C LYS A 81 11.04 1.37 7.83
N ASP A 82 11.01 0.65 6.71
CA ASP A 82 11.39 -0.77 6.68
C ASP A 82 12.89 -0.93 6.97
N ASP A 83 13.70 -0.03 6.41
CA ASP A 83 15.14 0.03 6.65
C ASP A 83 15.44 0.53 8.07
N TYR A 84 14.72 1.55 8.57
CA TYR A 84 14.82 2.03 9.95
C TYR A 84 14.52 0.94 10.98
N THR A 85 13.38 0.25 10.84
CA THR A 85 12.98 -0.86 11.72
C THR A 85 13.91 -2.06 11.60
N HIS A 86 14.34 -2.44 10.39
CA HIS A 86 15.19 -3.62 10.18
C HIS A 86 16.64 -3.39 10.60
N PHE A 87 17.28 -2.35 10.07
CA PHE A 87 18.70 -2.08 10.31
C PHE A 87 18.93 -1.31 11.61
N GLY A 88 18.03 -0.41 12.03
CA GLY A 88 18.09 0.22 13.35
C GLY A 88 17.62 -0.70 14.49
N GLY A 89 16.75 -1.67 14.20
CA GLY A 89 16.32 -2.69 15.16
C GLY A 89 17.43 -3.61 15.67
N SER A 90 17.05 -4.53 16.56
CA SER A 90 17.96 -5.48 17.24
C SER A 90 18.64 -6.52 16.35
N LYS A 91 18.38 -6.51 15.04
CA LYS A 91 18.91 -7.47 14.05
C LYS A 91 19.99 -6.91 13.13
N GLY A 92 20.08 -5.59 12.97
CA GLY A 92 21.09 -4.92 12.14
C GLY A 92 22.17 -4.25 12.99
N PHE A 93 22.18 -2.92 12.96
CA PHE A 93 23.09 -2.05 13.73
C PHE A 93 22.84 -2.09 15.25
N ASN A 94 21.79 -2.81 15.69
CA ASN A 94 21.45 -3.06 17.09
C ASN A 94 21.30 -1.78 17.93
N LEU A 95 20.54 -0.81 17.41
CA LEU A 95 20.22 0.45 18.09
C LEU A 95 18.93 0.33 18.92
N GLY A 96 18.12 -0.71 18.66
CA GLY A 96 16.91 -1.02 19.42
C GLY A 96 15.72 -0.17 18.98
N PHE A 97 15.52 -0.02 17.68
CA PHE A 97 14.35 0.66 17.12
C PHE A 97 13.19 -0.29 16.88
N GLY A 98 11.98 0.20 17.09
CA GLY A 98 10.71 -0.44 16.77
C GLY A 98 9.88 0.42 15.82
N ASP A 99 8.58 0.53 16.06
CA ASP A 99 7.63 1.26 15.20
C ASP A 99 7.67 2.80 15.31
N GLU A 100 8.54 3.39 16.14
CA GLU A 100 8.63 4.84 16.31
C GLU A 100 9.04 5.62 15.04
N GLY A 101 8.62 6.88 14.94
CA GLY A 101 8.87 7.75 13.77
C GLY A 101 10.31 8.29 13.67
N GLY A 102 11.05 8.26 14.78
CA GLY A 102 12.43 8.68 14.90
C GLY A 102 12.99 8.33 16.28
N LYS A 103 14.28 8.64 16.52
CA LYS A 103 14.90 8.49 17.85
C LYS A 103 16.13 9.37 18.06
N CYS A 104 16.14 10.12 19.15
CA CYS A 104 17.23 10.99 19.57
C CYS A 104 17.92 10.44 20.82
N TYR A 105 19.26 10.43 20.81
CA TYR A 105 20.08 10.02 21.94
C TYR A 105 21.04 11.14 22.35
N PRO A 106 21.28 11.36 23.66
CA PRO A 106 22.33 12.26 24.12
C PRO A 106 23.71 11.76 23.66
N GLY A 107 24.53 12.67 23.14
CA GLY A 107 25.75 12.33 22.43
C GLY A 107 26.98 12.08 23.31
N SER A 108 27.96 11.35 22.77
CA SER A 108 29.25 11.13 23.44
C SER A 108 30.18 12.34 23.31
N ALA A 109 30.90 12.69 24.38
CA ALA A 109 32.00 13.68 24.49
C ALA A 109 31.94 14.96 23.63
N ASN A 110 32.16 14.85 22.30
CA ASN A 110 32.25 15.93 21.31
C ASN A 110 30.98 16.08 20.42
N VAL A 111 29.99 15.21 20.62
CA VAL A 111 28.68 15.21 19.94
C VAL A 111 27.61 15.53 20.98
N CYS A 112 26.69 16.43 20.67
CA CYS A 112 25.62 16.84 21.59
C CYS A 112 24.47 15.83 21.59
N ALA A 113 24.06 15.37 20.40
CA ALA A 113 23.07 14.31 20.23
C ALA A 113 23.28 13.57 18.89
N GLU A 114 22.82 12.32 18.84
CA GLU A 114 22.70 11.52 17.61
C GLU A 114 21.23 11.17 17.37
N MET A 115 20.71 11.56 16.21
CA MET A 115 19.31 11.37 15.79
C MET A 115 19.22 10.35 14.66
N TYR A 116 18.15 9.57 14.67
CA TYR A 116 17.87 8.53 13.68
C TYR A 116 16.45 8.73 13.17
N VAL A 117 16.30 8.89 11.86
CA VAL A 117 15.06 9.29 11.17
C VAL A 117 15.03 8.63 9.78
N TYR A 118 13.91 8.68 9.07
CA TYR A 118 13.79 8.02 7.77
C TYR A 118 13.05 8.86 6.72
N GLN A 119 13.28 8.56 5.44
CA GLN A 119 12.56 9.23 4.34
C GLN A 119 11.10 8.75 4.28
N GLN A 120 10.16 9.70 4.20
CA GLN A 120 8.73 9.46 4.06
C GLN A 120 8.12 10.67 3.32
N GLY A 121 8.38 10.76 2.02
CA GLY A 121 8.22 11.98 1.24
C GLY A 121 9.27 13.04 1.63
N GLY A 122 9.12 13.65 2.81
CA GLY A 122 10.18 14.42 3.47
C GLY A 122 11.17 13.53 4.22
N VAL A 123 11.66 14.01 5.36
CA VAL A 123 12.28 13.18 6.41
C VAL A 123 11.35 13.22 7.62
N HIS A 124 10.87 12.07 8.06
CA HIS A 124 9.87 11.98 9.13
C HIS A 124 10.46 12.38 10.48
N ASN A 125 9.67 13.11 11.30
CA ASN A 125 10.01 13.59 12.65
C ASN A 125 11.33 14.37 12.75
N LEU A 126 11.84 14.97 11.65
CA LEU A 126 13.15 15.61 11.67
C LEU A 126 13.22 16.79 12.66
N GLN A 127 12.13 17.55 12.80
CA GLN A 127 12.10 18.73 13.67
C GLN A 127 11.90 18.31 15.14
N HIS A 128 11.08 17.29 15.40
CA HIS A 128 10.87 16.62 16.68
C HIS A 128 12.19 16.04 17.25
N GLU A 129 12.87 15.18 16.49
CA GLU A 129 14.13 14.56 16.94
C GLU A 129 15.23 15.61 17.15
N PHE A 130 15.28 16.63 16.30
CA PHE A 130 16.21 17.73 16.45
C PHE A 130 15.89 18.61 17.69
N ALA A 131 14.61 18.80 18.00
CA ALA A 131 14.16 19.51 19.20
C ALA A 131 14.49 18.77 20.51
N HIS A 132 14.45 17.42 20.55
CA HIS A 132 15.03 16.67 21.67
C HIS A 132 16.52 16.98 21.87
N GLY A 133 17.30 17.02 20.78
CA GLY A 133 18.73 17.34 20.83
C GLY A 133 19.01 18.77 21.30
N LEU A 134 18.20 19.74 20.88
CA LEU A 134 18.26 21.12 21.37
C LEU A 134 17.83 21.22 22.85
N THR A 135 16.92 20.35 23.30
CA THR A 135 16.49 20.27 24.72
C THR A 135 17.61 19.69 25.60
N TYR A 136 18.32 18.65 25.15
CA TYR A 136 19.54 18.16 25.83
C TYR A 136 20.62 19.25 25.92
N LEU A 137 20.81 20.04 24.86
CA LEU A 137 21.73 21.19 24.87
C LEU A 137 21.29 22.27 25.88
N ALA A 138 20.00 22.64 25.86
CA ALA A 138 19.43 23.69 26.70
C ALA A 138 19.48 23.35 28.20
N ALA A 139 19.20 22.10 28.59
CA ALA A 139 19.26 21.64 29.99
C ALA A 139 20.65 21.12 30.42
N GLY A 140 21.63 21.12 29.51
CA GLY A 140 22.93 20.46 29.72
C GLY A 140 22.77 18.99 30.14
N ASP A 141 21.77 18.29 29.61
CA ASP A 141 21.47 16.91 29.96
C ASP A 141 22.23 15.94 29.03
N LYS A 142 23.29 15.34 29.56
CA LYS A 142 24.12 14.35 28.86
C LYS A 142 23.74 12.90 29.18
N GLU A 143 22.71 12.69 29.98
CA GLU A 143 22.22 11.36 30.37
C GLU A 143 20.75 11.12 29.96
N GLY A 144 20.04 12.18 29.51
CA GLY A 144 18.66 12.11 29.04
C GLY A 144 17.64 11.81 30.15
N ASN A 145 17.96 12.14 31.40
CA ASN A 145 17.25 11.67 32.58
C ASN A 145 16.82 12.79 33.56
N LYS A 146 17.12 14.06 33.27
CA LYS A 146 16.85 15.20 34.17
C LYS A 146 15.45 15.80 34.02
N ILE A 147 14.82 15.57 32.87
CA ILE A 147 13.53 16.16 32.46
C ILE A 147 12.45 15.07 32.51
N PRO A 148 11.23 15.33 33.05
CA PRO A 148 10.10 14.42 32.94
C PRO A 148 9.78 14.09 31.47
N THR A 149 9.54 12.81 31.15
CA THR A 149 9.27 12.36 29.77
C THR A 149 8.20 13.18 29.08
N VAL A 150 7.07 13.45 29.75
CA VAL A 150 5.98 14.31 29.26
C VAL A 150 6.44 15.73 28.84
N LEU A 151 7.43 16.31 29.51
CA LEU A 151 7.99 17.61 29.11
C LEU A 151 9.04 17.50 28.01
N MET A 152 9.74 16.36 27.88
CA MET A 152 10.65 16.10 26.76
C MET A 152 9.87 15.96 25.45
N GLU A 153 8.84 15.11 25.44
CA GLU A 153 7.96 14.90 24.29
C GLU A 153 7.19 16.17 23.95
N GLY A 154 6.58 16.81 24.97
CA GLY A 154 5.80 18.03 24.76
C GLY A 154 6.59 19.22 24.20
N ILE A 155 7.91 19.28 24.43
CA ILE A 155 8.77 20.29 23.79
C ILE A 155 9.07 19.91 22.34
N ALA A 156 9.29 18.63 22.04
CA ALA A 156 9.56 18.16 20.68
C ALA A 156 8.31 18.27 19.78
N ASP A 157 7.15 17.82 20.27
CA ASP A 157 5.85 17.99 19.61
C ASP A 157 5.56 19.48 19.34
N TYR A 158 5.83 20.36 20.33
CA TYR A 158 5.65 21.81 20.17
C TYR A 158 6.50 22.43 19.05
N PHE A 159 7.65 21.83 18.70
CA PHE A 159 8.51 22.32 17.62
C PHE A 159 8.25 21.70 16.25
N GLU A 160 7.85 20.43 16.18
CA GLU A 160 7.36 19.80 14.94
C GLU A 160 6.12 20.57 14.41
N HIS A 161 5.25 21.07 15.30
CA HIS A 161 4.02 21.79 14.93
C HIS A 161 4.16 23.34 14.92
N HIS A 162 5.38 23.89 15.07
CA HIS A 162 5.58 25.34 15.28
C HIS A 162 5.45 26.20 14.02
N SER A 163 5.99 25.71 12.90
CA SER A 163 5.93 26.34 11.57
C SER A 163 4.50 26.46 11.06
N ASP A 164 3.73 25.39 11.28
CA ASP A 164 2.49 25.11 10.58
C ASP A 164 1.29 25.96 11.03
N HIS A 165 1.37 26.56 12.22
CA HIS A 165 0.24 27.15 12.94
C HIS A 165 -0.95 26.18 13.20
N LYS A 166 -0.78 24.89 12.86
CA LYS A 166 -1.75 23.80 13.08
C LYS A 166 -1.74 23.38 14.55
N PHE A 167 -2.63 23.95 15.35
CA PHE A 167 -2.91 23.50 16.73
C PHE A 167 -3.50 22.06 16.80
N ASN A 168 -3.60 21.36 15.67
CA ASN A 168 -4.78 20.54 15.34
C ASN A 168 -4.53 19.05 15.09
N ALA A 169 -3.28 18.57 14.98
CA ALA A 169 -3.00 17.14 14.74
C ALA A 169 -2.86 16.33 16.04
N GLN A 170 -1.95 16.71 16.93
CA GLN A 170 -1.75 16.03 18.23
C GLN A 170 -2.36 16.80 19.41
N GLY A 171 -2.17 18.12 19.48
CA GLY A 171 -2.71 18.96 20.57
C GLY A 171 -4.25 19.01 20.63
N SER A 172 -4.91 18.63 19.54
CA SER A 172 -6.35 18.38 19.47
C SER A 172 -6.80 17.13 20.24
N SER A 173 -5.97 16.09 20.27
CA SER A 173 -6.34 14.73 20.67
C SER A 173 -6.44 14.49 22.19
N ILE A 174 -6.67 15.56 22.96
CA ILE A 174 -7.24 15.53 24.31
C ILE A 174 -8.79 15.42 24.25
N ASP A 175 -9.34 14.98 23.12
CA ASP A 175 -10.70 14.47 22.96
C ASP A 175 -11.00 13.31 23.95
N LYS A 176 -11.37 13.70 25.18
CA LYS A 176 -12.08 12.95 26.23
C LYS A 176 -11.47 11.64 26.75
N THR A 177 -10.38 11.12 26.20
CA THR A 177 -9.72 9.89 26.67
C THR A 177 -8.79 10.17 27.87
N GLU A 178 -9.27 9.83 29.06
CA GLU A 178 -8.59 9.73 30.37
C GLU A 178 -7.91 10.99 30.95
N ALA A 179 -7.19 11.77 30.16
CA ALA A 179 -6.38 12.94 30.58
C ALA A 179 -7.14 13.95 31.46
N ALA A 180 -8.41 14.22 31.15
CA ALA A 180 -9.24 15.18 31.91
C ALA A 180 -9.41 14.80 33.39
N SER A 181 -9.30 13.50 33.73
CA SER A 181 -9.34 13.03 35.11
C SER A 181 -8.07 13.35 35.90
N LEU A 182 -6.90 13.25 35.26
CA LEU A 182 -5.57 13.36 35.89
C LEU A 182 -5.24 14.79 36.35
N ASP A 183 -4.50 14.94 37.45
CA ASP A 183 -3.90 16.22 37.86
C ASP A 183 -2.51 16.44 37.24
N LEU A 184 -1.97 17.67 37.32
CA LEU A 184 -0.63 17.98 36.77
C LEU A 184 0.53 17.22 37.43
N SER A 185 0.39 16.73 38.66
CA SER A 185 1.38 15.87 39.30
C SER A 185 1.33 14.44 38.75
N GLU A 186 0.13 13.94 38.46
CA GLU A 186 -0.09 12.66 37.78
C GLU A 186 0.45 12.73 36.34
N ILE A 187 0.10 13.77 35.58
CA ILE A 187 0.61 14.02 34.21
C ILE A 187 2.14 14.09 34.20
N LEU A 188 2.77 14.91 35.05
CA LEU A 188 4.24 14.98 35.15
C LEU A 188 4.92 13.68 35.65
N SER A 189 4.14 12.68 36.08
CA SER A 189 4.64 11.36 36.48
C SER A 189 4.50 10.28 35.41
N LEU A 190 3.77 10.53 34.31
CA LEU A 190 3.62 9.59 33.19
C LEU A 190 4.97 9.29 32.53
N LYS A 191 5.10 8.06 32.02
CA LYS A 191 6.30 7.51 31.39
C LYS A 191 5.91 6.48 30.35
N TYR A 192 6.84 6.19 29.44
CA TYR A 192 6.70 5.05 28.54
C TYR A 192 6.52 3.73 29.28
N SER A 193 5.72 2.87 28.65
CA SER A 193 5.37 1.51 29.04
C SER A 193 5.23 0.64 27.78
N ASN A 194 4.81 -0.62 27.95
CA ASN A 194 4.51 -1.50 26.82
C ASN A 194 3.13 -1.21 26.19
N ASP A 195 2.29 -0.44 26.87
CA ASP A 195 0.93 -0.09 26.44
C ASP A 195 0.98 1.14 25.51
N SER A 196 0.42 1.02 24.29
CA SER A 196 0.47 2.09 23.29
C SER A 196 -0.55 3.20 23.58
N GLU A 197 -1.68 2.90 24.25
CA GLU A 197 -2.65 3.93 24.66
C GLU A 197 -2.01 4.83 25.73
N ALA A 198 -1.35 4.20 26.72
CA ALA A 198 -0.60 4.90 27.77
C ALA A 198 0.60 5.69 27.22
N ASN A 199 1.29 5.18 26.19
CA ASN A 199 2.36 5.94 25.54
C ASN A 199 1.82 7.12 24.73
N SER A 200 0.68 6.97 24.04
CA SER A 200 0.04 8.11 23.35
C SER A 200 -0.34 9.23 24.34
N LEU A 201 -0.74 8.87 25.57
CA LEU A 201 -1.09 9.82 26.63
C LEU A 201 0.08 10.73 27.02
N VAL A 202 1.32 10.24 26.95
CA VAL A 202 2.55 11.00 27.26
C VAL A 202 2.71 12.19 26.31
N TYR A 203 2.75 11.94 24.99
CA TYR A 203 2.87 12.98 23.96
C TYR A 203 1.73 14.01 24.07
N LYS A 204 0.48 13.51 24.06
CA LYS A 204 -0.73 14.34 24.04
C LYS A 204 -0.81 15.32 25.23
N THR A 205 -0.62 14.81 26.44
CA THR A 205 -0.65 15.65 27.66
C THR A 205 0.57 16.56 27.75
N GLY A 206 1.72 16.13 27.25
CA GLY A 206 2.95 16.92 27.16
C GLY A 206 2.81 18.12 26.25
N HIS A 207 2.43 17.90 24.99
CA HIS A 207 2.26 18.94 23.99
C HIS A 207 1.25 20.01 24.48
N ALA A 208 0.10 19.59 25.01
CA ALA A 208 -0.88 20.52 25.55
C ALA A 208 -0.39 21.31 26.77
N LEU A 209 0.38 20.69 27.67
CA LEU A 209 0.99 21.37 28.81
C LEU A 209 2.03 22.41 28.37
N VAL A 210 2.89 22.07 27.41
CA VAL A 210 3.89 23.02 26.87
C VAL A 210 3.20 24.17 26.11
N MET A 211 2.16 23.88 25.34
CA MET A 211 1.32 24.89 24.66
C MET A 211 0.62 25.83 25.65
N TYR A 212 0.10 25.30 26.76
CA TYR A 212 -0.47 26.10 27.85
C TYR A 212 0.59 27.00 28.50
N LEU A 213 1.75 26.44 28.86
CA LEU A 213 2.83 27.18 29.51
C LEU A 213 3.37 28.30 28.61
N GLN A 214 3.70 28.01 27.35
CA GLN A 214 4.16 29.02 26.38
C GLN A 214 3.13 30.15 26.16
N LYS A 215 1.83 29.86 26.33
CA LYS A 215 0.75 30.84 26.19
C LYS A 215 0.44 31.65 27.46
N THR A 216 0.84 31.17 28.66
CA THR A 216 0.46 31.77 29.95
C THR A 216 1.63 32.22 30.82
N ASP A 217 2.73 31.46 30.85
CA ASP A 217 4.02 31.85 31.43
C ASP A 217 5.18 31.19 30.65
N PRO A 218 5.60 31.77 29.50
CA PRO A 218 6.72 31.24 28.71
C PRO A 218 8.08 31.30 29.43
N GLY A 219 8.20 32.09 30.51
CA GLY A 219 9.45 32.17 31.29
C GLY A 219 9.68 30.91 32.12
N LEU A 220 8.61 30.28 32.62
CA LEU A 220 8.69 29.18 33.59
C LEU A 220 9.43 27.95 33.04
N LEU A 221 9.16 27.55 31.79
CA LEU A 221 9.81 26.40 31.16
C LEU A 221 11.26 26.69 30.74
N ARG A 222 11.56 27.92 30.30
CA ARG A 222 12.93 28.40 30.03
C ARG A 222 13.79 28.35 31.30
N ASP A 223 13.29 28.92 32.39
CA ASP A 223 14.04 29.06 33.64
C ASP A 223 14.23 27.71 34.34
N TYR A 224 13.30 26.76 34.13
CA TYR A 224 13.47 25.35 34.51
C TYR A 224 14.65 24.68 33.77
N LEU A 225 14.71 24.81 32.43
CA LEU A 225 15.81 24.23 31.63
C LEU A 225 17.16 24.86 31.98
N ASP A 226 17.25 26.18 32.14
CA ASP A 226 18.50 26.83 32.56
C ASP A 226 18.91 26.46 34.00
N ALA A 227 17.96 26.26 34.93
CA ALA A 227 18.27 25.75 36.26
C ALA A 227 18.89 24.33 36.21
N LEU A 228 18.43 23.46 35.29
CA LEU A 228 19.07 22.15 35.04
C LEU A 228 20.47 22.30 34.42
N ARG A 229 20.66 23.26 33.50
CA ARG A 229 21.95 23.59 32.87
C ARG A 229 22.98 24.08 33.89
N GLN A 230 22.55 24.91 34.83
CA GLN A 230 23.35 25.40 35.96
C GLN A 230 23.62 24.33 37.03
N GLY A 231 22.87 23.22 37.03
CA GLY A 231 22.92 22.19 38.08
C GLY A 231 22.27 22.62 39.40
N ASP A 232 21.39 23.63 39.38
CA ASP A 232 20.70 24.13 40.58
C ASP A 232 19.41 23.33 40.83
N SER A 233 19.58 22.16 41.44
CA SER A 233 18.48 21.24 41.75
C SER A 233 17.42 21.81 42.70
N HIS A 234 17.72 22.90 43.42
CA HIS A 234 16.74 23.60 44.25
C HIS A 234 15.87 24.53 43.39
N LYS A 235 16.45 25.26 42.44
CA LYS A 235 15.67 26.06 41.48
C LYS A 235 14.82 25.18 40.57
N SER A 236 15.39 24.13 39.97
CA SER A 236 14.64 23.28 39.03
C SER A 236 13.47 22.54 39.70
N GLY A 237 13.65 22.08 40.95
CA GLY A 237 12.55 21.56 41.75
C GLY A 237 11.45 22.59 42.02
N ASN A 238 11.83 23.81 42.41
CA ASN A 238 10.88 24.91 42.65
C ASN A 238 10.08 25.30 41.39
N PHE A 239 10.70 25.29 40.20
CA PHE A 239 9.98 25.53 38.94
C PHE A 239 9.05 24.36 38.57
N LEU A 240 9.44 23.11 38.83
CA LEU A 240 8.57 21.95 38.63
C LEU A 240 7.36 21.95 39.58
N ASP A 241 7.53 22.46 40.81
CA ASP A 241 6.42 22.65 41.75
C ASP A 241 5.50 23.81 41.32
N GLN A 242 6.06 24.92 40.83
CA GLN A 242 5.26 26.01 40.22
C GLN A 242 4.40 25.51 39.05
N ILE A 243 4.94 24.67 38.14
CA ILE A 243 4.14 24.08 37.05
C ILE A 243 2.90 23.35 37.58
N LYS A 244 2.99 22.64 38.71
CA LYS A 244 1.84 21.93 39.32
C LYS A 244 0.79 22.89 39.90
N GLU A 245 1.19 24.08 40.38
CA GLU A 245 0.25 25.09 40.89
C GLU A 245 -0.71 25.63 39.81
N HIS A 246 -0.40 25.43 38.52
CA HIS A 246 -1.31 25.77 37.41
C HIS A 246 -2.49 24.79 37.22
N ASN A 247 -2.59 23.69 37.98
CA ASN A 247 -3.52 22.58 37.72
C ASN A 247 -4.94 22.99 37.30
N ASP A 248 -5.62 23.77 38.13
CA ASP A 248 -7.02 24.12 37.90
C ASP A 248 -7.16 25.04 36.68
N ALA A 249 -6.21 25.97 36.49
CA ALA A 249 -6.15 26.88 35.34
C ALA A 249 -5.73 26.17 34.03
N PHE A 250 -5.03 25.03 34.12
CA PHE A 250 -4.77 24.14 32.98
C PHE A 250 -6.03 23.36 32.59
N LYS A 251 -6.80 22.85 33.57
CA LYS A 251 -8.09 22.19 33.29
C LYS A 251 -9.13 23.14 32.69
N ASP A 252 -9.30 24.33 33.26
CA ASP A 252 -10.14 25.40 32.69
C ASP A 252 -9.71 25.75 31.25
N TRP A 253 -8.41 25.69 30.95
CA TRP A 253 -7.87 25.92 29.62
C TRP A 253 -8.12 24.75 28.66
N LEU A 254 -7.96 23.50 29.10
CA LEU A 254 -8.29 22.32 28.29
C LEU A 254 -9.77 22.34 27.89
N ASP A 255 -10.68 22.48 28.85
CA ASP A 255 -12.13 22.57 28.59
C ASP A 255 -12.47 23.74 27.63
N SER A 256 -11.77 24.87 27.73
CA SER A 256 -11.96 26.02 26.83
C SER A 256 -11.45 25.80 25.40
N ASN A 257 -10.45 24.91 25.23
CA ASN A 257 -9.75 24.61 23.98
C ASN A 257 -9.93 23.13 23.58
N ASP A 258 -11.06 22.52 23.94
CA ASP A 258 -11.52 21.18 23.54
C ASP A 258 -12.07 21.16 22.09
N THR A 259 -12.12 19.99 21.44
CA THR A 259 -12.51 19.85 20.03
C THR A 259 -14.02 19.98 19.86
N ASP A 260 -14.82 19.25 20.64
CA ASP A 260 -16.29 19.40 20.62
C ASP A 260 -16.71 20.85 20.92
N THR A 261 -16.01 21.47 21.88
CA THR A 261 -16.19 22.88 22.27
C THR A 261 -15.73 23.86 21.18
N ALA A 262 -14.84 23.47 20.27
CA ALA A 262 -14.56 24.22 19.05
C ALA A 262 -15.65 24.00 17.98
N MET A 263 -16.15 22.78 17.85
CA MET A 263 -17.15 22.38 16.84
C MET A 263 -18.53 23.00 17.10
N GLU A 264 -18.93 23.13 18.36
CA GLU A 264 -20.16 23.83 18.75
C GLU A 264 -20.13 25.31 18.35
N LYS A 265 -19.00 26.01 18.61
CA LYS A 265 -18.83 27.44 18.31
C LYS A 265 -19.06 27.74 16.82
N ILE A 266 -18.64 26.83 15.94
CA ILE A 266 -18.78 26.96 14.49
C ILE A 266 -20.04 26.29 13.92
N ASN A 267 -20.88 25.63 14.73
CA ASN A 267 -22.10 24.91 14.29
C ASN A 267 -21.81 23.72 13.35
N ALA A 268 -20.73 22.98 13.63
CA ALA A 268 -20.50 21.68 13.02
C ALA A 268 -21.44 20.61 13.62
N LEU A 269 -21.53 19.47 12.94
CA LEU A 269 -22.28 18.28 13.33
C LEU A 269 -21.29 17.19 13.73
N GLN A 270 -21.67 16.37 14.72
CA GLN A 270 -20.94 15.17 15.12
C GLN A 270 -21.57 13.94 14.47
N VAL A 271 -20.73 12.99 14.09
CA VAL A 271 -21.17 11.67 13.66
C VAL A 271 -21.02 10.71 14.85
N THR A 272 -22.10 10.04 15.25
CA THR A 272 -22.17 9.26 16.50
C THR A 272 -22.67 7.84 16.26
N LYS A 273 -22.32 6.91 17.16
CA LYS A 273 -22.70 5.50 17.07
C LYS A 273 -24.18 5.28 17.38
N GLY A 274 -24.90 4.71 16.41
CA GLY A 274 -26.33 4.39 16.49
C GLY A 274 -26.63 2.90 16.73
N ASP A 275 -27.75 2.44 16.19
CA ASP A 275 -28.23 1.05 16.29
C ASP A 275 -27.17 0.01 15.89
N PHE A 276 -27.08 -1.10 16.62
CA PHE A 276 -26.36 -2.30 16.20
C PHE A 276 -26.95 -2.89 14.90
N ILE A 277 -26.08 -3.28 13.98
CA ILE A 277 -26.41 -3.91 12.70
C ILE A 277 -26.19 -5.42 12.82
N ALA A 278 -24.92 -5.83 12.98
CA ALA A 278 -24.50 -7.22 12.98
C ALA A 278 -23.11 -7.38 13.65
N THR A 279 -22.72 -8.63 13.89
CA THR A 279 -21.33 -9.00 14.20
C THR A 279 -20.77 -9.82 13.04
N GLY A 280 -19.62 -9.40 12.53
CA GLY A 280 -18.82 -10.17 11.58
C GLY A 280 -17.55 -10.73 12.24
N GLN A 281 -16.72 -11.36 11.42
CA GLN A 281 -15.34 -11.66 11.76
C GLN A 281 -14.45 -10.86 10.82
N GLU A 282 -13.54 -10.11 11.40
CA GLU A 282 -12.38 -9.56 10.71
C GLU A 282 -11.15 -10.34 11.21
N ILE A 283 -10.09 -10.41 10.41
CA ILE A 283 -8.78 -10.69 11.00
C ILE A 283 -8.28 -9.33 11.52
N VAL A 284 -7.66 -9.33 12.69
CA VAL A 284 -7.14 -8.15 13.38
C VAL A 284 -5.83 -8.54 14.06
N SER A 285 -4.72 -8.00 13.57
CA SER A 285 -3.38 -8.28 14.04
C SER A 285 -2.92 -9.73 13.83
N GLY A 286 -3.34 -10.37 12.74
CA GLY A 286 -3.04 -11.79 12.50
C GLY A 286 -3.79 -12.74 13.46
N GLU A 287 -4.86 -12.26 14.10
CA GLU A 287 -5.78 -13.04 14.92
C GLU A 287 -7.22 -12.84 14.41
N ILE A 288 -8.03 -13.89 14.29
CA ILE A 288 -9.45 -13.71 13.89
C ILE A 288 -10.24 -13.17 15.10
N LYS A 289 -10.82 -11.98 14.97
CA LYS A 289 -11.59 -11.32 16.04
C LYS A 289 -13.02 -11.05 15.58
N ASN A 290 -13.95 -11.03 16.53
CA ASN A 290 -15.30 -10.59 16.24
C ASN A 290 -15.32 -9.06 16.13
N VAL A 291 -16.03 -8.53 15.13
CA VAL A 291 -16.19 -7.09 14.94
C VAL A 291 -17.68 -6.77 14.88
N SER A 292 -18.10 -5.83 15.70
CA SER A 292 -19.50 -5.40 15.81
C SER A 292 -19.70 -4.11 15.04
N TYR A 293 -20.73 -4.09 14.19
CA TYR A 293 -21.04 -2.96 13.33
C TYR A 293 -22.32 -2.26 13.76
N TYR A 294 -22.35 -0.95 13.58
CA TYR A 294 -23.40 -0.06 14.06
C TYR A 294 -23.69 1.02 13.02
N LYS A 295 -24.90 1.58 13.04
CA LYS A 295 -25.23 2.75 12.21
C LYS A 295 -24.43 3.97 12.64
N ALA A 296 -24.24 4.91 11.71
CA ALA A 296 -23.70 6.23 11.99
C ALA A 296 -24.83 7.27 11.98
N ASN A 297 -25.17 7.79 13.15
CA ASN A 297 -26.08 8.93 13.32
C ASN A 297 -25.36 10.23 12.95
N ILE A 298 -26.11 11.25 12.53
CA ILE A 298 -25.62 12.61 12.31
C ILE A 298 -26.37 13.52 13.28
N GLU A 299 -25.66 14.17 14.19
CA GLU A 299 -26.23 14.85 15.35
C GLU A 299 -25.60 16.24 15.53
N LYS A 300 -26.32 17.17 16.14
CA LYS A 300 -25.72 18.42 16.64
C LYS A 300 -24.91 18.14 17.90
N MET A 301 -24.01 19.06 18.23
CA MET A 301 -23.23 19.03 19.48
C MET A 301 -24.10 19.06 20.76
N ASP A 302 -25.39 19.42 20.68
CA ASP A 302 -26.36 19.37 21.78
C ASP A 302 -27.10 18.01 21.90
N GLY A 303 -26.79 17.05 21.02
CA GLY A 303 -27.44 15.74 20.96
C GLY A 303 -28.75 15.71 20.16
N GLU A 304 -29.15 16.79 19.47
CA GLU A 304 -30.27 16.70 18.53
C GLU A 304 -29.86 15.90 17.29
N ASN A 305 -30.38 14.68 17.13
CA ASN A 305 -30.24 13.92 15.90
C ASN A 305 -30.87 14.66 14.71
N VAL A 306 -30.08 14.87 13.65
CA VAL A 306 -30.48 15.56 12.41
C VAL A 306 -30.47 14.66 11.18
N GLY A 307 -29.93 13.43 11.28
CA GLY A 307 -29.81 12.50 10.17
C GLY A 307 -29.12 11.19 10.57
N ASN A 308 -28.83 10.37 9.57
CA ASN A 308 -28.01 9.17 9.69
C ASN A 308 -27.49 8.78 8.30
N PHE A 309 -26.30 8.20 8.25
CA PHE A 309 -25.78 7.59 7.04
C PHE A 309 -26.45 6.24 6.79
N SER A 310 -26.66 5.91 5.51
CA SER A 310 -27.04 4.57 5.11
C SER A 310 -25.88 3.59 5.35
N SER A 311 -26.16 2.38 5.84
CA SER A 311 -25.18 1.27 5.75
C SER A 311 -25.25 0.53 4.41
N VAL A 312 -26.19 0.93 3.54
CA VAL A 312 -26.50 0.30 2.25
C VAL A 312 -26.27 1.27 1.09
N GLU A 313 -25.58 0.78 0.07
CA GLU A 313 -25.38 1.45 -1.22
C GLU A 313 -26.18 0.76 -2.33
N HIS A 314 -26.54 1.52 -3.37
CA HIS A 314 -27.28 0.99 -4.53
C HIS A 314 -26.61 1.38 -5.85
N ILE A 315 -25.91 0.44 -6.48
CA ILE A 315 -25.15 0.67 -7.72
C ILE A 315 -25.60 -0.23 -8.87
N ALA A 316 -25.23 0.15 -10.09
CA ALA A 316 -25.20 -0.75 -11.22
C ALA A 316 -23.94 -1.62 -11.15
N PHE A 317 -24.09 -2.94 -11.13
CA PHE A 317 -23.01 -3.92 -11.24
C PHE A 317 -23.21 -4.76 -12.50
N HIS A 318 -22.26 -4.75 -13.45
CA HIS A 318 -22.41 -5.30 -14.81
C HIS A 318 -23.76 -4.95 -15.51
N GLY A 319 -24.34 -3.79 -15.17
CA GLY A 319 -25.64 -3.33 -15.67
C GLY A 319 -26.88 -4.06 -15.12
N VAL A 320 -26.78 -4.82 -14.03
CA VAL A 320 -27.90 -5.10 -13.10
C VAL A 320 -27.82 -4.14 -11.91
N ALA A 321 -28.90 -3.95 -11.16
CA ALA A 321 -28.85 -3.18 -9.92
C ALA A 321 -28.38 -4.10 -8.79
N ARG A 322 -27.48 -3.64 -7.93
CA ARG A 322 -26.97 -4.37 -6.76
C ARG A 322 -27.10 -3.46 -5.54
N ALA A 323 -27.77 -3.97 -4.51
CA ALA A 323 -27.75 -3.37 -3.17
C ALA A 323 -26.63 -4.04 -2.36
N VAL A 324 -25.82 -3.28 -1.62
CA VAL A 324 -24.73 -3.82 -0.78
C VAL A 324 -24.80 -3.18 0.60
N ASN A 325 -24.88 -3.98 1.66
CA ASN A 325 -24.64 -3.50 3.02
C ASN A 325 -23.12 -3.49 3.26
N ARG A 326 -22.51 -2.30 3.33
CA ARG A 326 -21.05 -2.13 3.43
C ARG A 326 -20.48 -2.48 4.79
N ALA A 327 -21.33 -2.54 5.82
CA ALA A 327 -20.93 -2.98 7.16
C ALA A 327 -20.82 -4.52 7.27
N THR A 328 -21.42 -5.31 6.37
CA THR A 328 -21.39 -6.79 6.45
C THR A 328 -20.98 -7.49 5.15
N ASN A 329 -20.95 -6.76 4.04
CA ASN A 329 -20.77 -7.26 2.68
C ASN A 329 -21.76 -8.36 2.28
N ASP A 330 -22.98 -8.24 2.81
CA ASP A 330 -24.17 -8.82 2.23
C ASP A 330 -24.61 -7.98 1.03
N ASN A 331 -24.97 -8.66 -0.06
CA ASN A 331 -25.43 -8.05 -1.29
C ASN A 331 -26.69 -8.73 -1.82
N LEU A 332 -27.49 -7.98 -2.56
CA LEU A 332 -28.65 -8.46 -3.32
C LEU A 332 -28.51 -7.96 -4.76
N ASP A 333 -28.42 -8.90 -5.71
CA ASP A 333 -28.52 -8.62 -7.13
C ASP A 333 -30.00 -8.55 -7.55
N ILE A 334 -30.41 -7.42 -8.11
CA ILE A 334 -31.77 -7.18 -8.60
C ILE A 334 -31.77 -7.30 -10.13
N SER A 335 -32.38 -8.38 -10.62
CA SER A 335 -32.47 -8.68 -12.05
C SER A 335 -33.25 -7.63 -12.84
N LYS A 336 -33.04 -7.58 -14.17
CA LYS A 336 -33.56 -6.52 -15.05
C LYS A 336 -35.09 -6.48 -15.17
N GLU A 337 -35.79 -7.51 -14.70
CA GLU A 337 -37.25 -7.53 -14.55
C GLU A 337 -37.71 -6.56 -13.44
N TYR A 338 -36.92 -6.44 -12.37
CA TYR A 338 -37.19 -5.61 -11.19
C TYR A 338 -36.47 -4.24 -11.20
N HIS A 339 -36.16 -3.70 -12.39
CA HIS A 339 -35.49 -2.38 -12.55
C HIS A 339 -36.48 -1.19 -12.47
N PHE A 340 -37.39 -1.25 -11.53
CA PHE A 340 -38.34 -0.19 -11.21
C PHE A 340 -38.38 0.07 -9.71
N LEU A 341 -38.74 1.28 -9.31
CA LEU A 341 -38.95 1.66 -7.91
C LEU A 341 -40.40 2.05 -7.70
N LYS A 342 -41.09 1.32 -6.83
CA LYS A 342 -42.46 1.60 -6.41
C LYS A 342 -42.45 2.44 -5.14
N VAL A 343 -43.20 3.54 -5.14
CA VAL A 343 -43.48 4.31 -3.92
C VAL A 343 -44.43 3.51 -3.04
N ILE A 344 -43.99 3.23 -1.81
CA ILE A 344 -44.77 2.53 -0.78
C ILE A 344 -44.85 3.37 0.49
N LYS A 345 -45.75 2.98 1.40
CA LYS A 345 -45.71 3.41 2.80
C LYS A 345 -45.39 2.23 3.70
N THR A 346 -44.45 2.44 4.62
CA THR A 346 -44.14 1.49 5.69
C THR A 346 -45.25 1.49 6.76
N PRO A 347 -45.32 0.48 7.65
CA PRO A 347 -46.39 0.36 8.65
C PRO A 347 -46.48 1.51 9.66
N ASP A 348 -45.39 2.26 9.85
CA ASP A 348 -45.31 3.47 10.68
C ASP A 348 -45.70 4.76 9.93
N GLY A 349 -45.91 4.68 8.62
CA GLY A 349 -46.39 5.76 7.76
C GLY A 349 -45.31 6.54 7.00
N GLN A 350 -44.03 6.18 7.10
CA GLN A 350 -43.00 6.80 6.24
C GLN A 350 -43.20 6.42 4.77
N THR A 351 -42.85 7.34 3.87
CA THR A 351 -42.79 7.05 2.42
C THR A 351 -41.42 6.46 2.09
N LYS A 352 -41.38 5.31 1.44
CA LYS A 352 -40.15 4.65 0.95
C LYS A 352 -40.29 4.27 -0.51
N LEU A 353 -39.17 3.95 -1.15
CA LEU A 353 -39.12 3.32 -2.48
C LEU A 353 -38.71 1.87 -2.33
N THR A 354 -39.35 0.96 -3.06
CA THR A 354 -39.00 -0.47 -3.04
C THR A 354 -38.83 -1.00 -4.46
N TYR A 355 -37.87 -1.90 -4.67
CA TYR A 355 -37.65 -2.51 -5.99
C TYR A 355 -38.91 -3.27 -6.45
N SER A 356 -39.33 -3.08 -7.70
CA SER A 356 -40.51 -3.72 -8.29
C SER A 356 -40.33 -4.05 -9.76
N ASP A 357 -41.21 -4.89 -10.29
CA ASP A 357 -41.41 -5.00 -11.73
C ASP A 357 -42.15 -3.77 -12.29
N GLN A 358 -42.32 -3.73 -13.61
CA GLN A 358 -43.04 -2.66 -14.32
C GLN A 358 -44.53 -2.58 -13.95
N GLN A 359 -45.10 -3.63 -13.36
CA GLN A 359 -46.50 -3.69 -12.92
C GLN A 359 -46.67 -3.28 -11.45
N GLY A 360 -45.57 -3.06 -10.71
CA GLY A 360 -45.59 -2.71 -9.28
C GLY A 360 -45.68 -3.92 -8.35
N ASN A 361 -45.36 -5.14 -8.81
CA ASN A 361 -45.14 -6.28 -7.93
C ASN A 361 -43.72 -6.19 -7.36
N GLU A 362 -43.60 -6.26 -6.03
CA GLU A 362 -42.36 -5.91 -5.32
C GLU A 362 -41.36 -7.07 -5.32
N TYR A 363 -40.07 -6.75 -5.50
CA TYR A 363 -38.97 -7.71 -5.57
C TYR A 363 -38.90 -8.61 -4.33
N GLN A 364 -39.22 -8.09 -3.14
CA GLN A 364 -39.29 -8.86 -1.89
C GLN A 364 -40.26 -10.07 -1.91
N ASN A 365 -41.23 -10.07 -2.82
CA ASN A 365 -42.16 -11.19 -3.00
C ASN A 365 -41.65 -12.24 -4.01
N SER A 366 -40.58 -11.94 -4.75
CA SER A 366 -40.03 -12.79 -5.81
C SER A 366 -39.34 -14.05 -5.26
N ARG A 367 -39.22 -15.08 -6.11
CA ARG A 367 -38.41 -16.26 -5.80
C ARG A 367 -36.92 -15.94 -5.73
N GLU A 368 -36.47 -14.97 -6.53
CA GLU A 368 -35.07 -14.56 -6.62
C GLU A 368 -34.61 -13.93 -5.30
N TYR A 369 -35.32 -12.91 -4.81
CA TYR A 369 -35.06 -12.31 -3.50
C TYR A 369 -35.02 -13.36 -2.39
N LYS A 370 -36.01 -14.26 -2.31
CA LYS A 370 -36.07 -15.31 -1.28
C LYS A 370 -34.84 -16.22 -1.30
N MET A 371 -34.35 -16.58 -2.48
CA MET A 371 -33.11 -17.37 -2.61
C MET A 371 -31.87 -16.59 -2.15
N GLN A 372 -31.81 -15.29 -2.40
CA GLN A 372 -30.67 -14.44 -1.99
C GLN A 372 -30.72 -14.10 -0.49
N ALA A 373 -31.87 -13.75 0.06
CA ALA A 373 -32.10 -13.58 1.49
C ALA A 373 -31.72 -14.85 2.29
N PHE A 374 -32.06 -16.03 1.77
CA PHE A 374 -31.61 -17.28 2.38
C PHE A 374 -30.10 -17.49 2.32
N ARG A 375 -29.42 -17.10 1.21
CA ARG A 375 -27.95 -17.12 1.12
C ARG A 375 -27.32 -16.22 2.20
N VAL A 376 -27.80 -14.98 2.34
CA VAL A 376 -27.37 -14.02 3.37
C VAL A 376 -27.50 -14.64 4.76
N LEU A 377 -28.70 -15.11 5.15
CA LEU A 377 -28.92 -15.77 6.45
C LEU A 377 -27.98 -16.96 6.68
N SER A 378 -27.71 -17.75 5.64
CA SER A 378 -26.82 -18.92 5.74
C SER A 378 -25.33 -18.59 5.95
N LYS A 379 -24.90 -17.33 5.79
CA LYS A 379 -23.54 -16.88 6.17
C LYS A 379 -23.33 -16.82 7.70
N TYR A 380 -24.43 -16.68 8.45
CA TYR A 380 -24.44 -16.47 9.91
C TYR A 380 -24.92 -17.71 10.70
N ASP A 381 -25.69 -18.61 10.07
CA ASP A 381 -25.92 -19.97 10.58
C ASP A 381 -25.86 -21.01 9.45
N GLU A 382 -24.76 -21.77 9.43
CA GLU A 382 -24.52 -22.85 8.47
C GLU A 382 -25.55 -24.00 8.59
N ASN A 383 -26.21 -24.15 9.74
CA ASN A 383 -27.23 -25.17 9.95
C ASN A 383 -28.49 -24.89 9.10
N LEU A 384 -28.77 -23.64 8.73
CA LEU A 384 -29.87 -23.28 7.83
C LEU A 384 -29.69 -23.91 6.45
N LYS A 385 -28.48 -23.81 5.88
CA LYS A 385 -28.13 -24.41 4.58
C LYS A 385 -28.35 -25.92 4.60
N LYS A 386 -27.78 -26.60 5.61
CA LYS A 386 -27.92 -28.05 5.79
C LYS A 386 -29.37 -28.49 5.96
N THR A 387 -30.14 -27.76 6.77
CA THR A 387 -31.56 -28.07 7.04
C THR A 387 -32.41 -27.90 5.78
N TYR A 388 -32.16 -26.85 4.99
CA TYR A 388 -32.81 -26.65 3.69
C TYR A 388 -32.45 -27.76 2.69
N ASP A 389 -31.16 -28.10 2.57
CA ASP A 389 -30.69 -29.15 1.65
C ASP A 389 -31.27 -30.53 2.00
N ASP A 390 -31.37 -30.88 3.28
CA ASP A 390 -32.00 -32.14 3.72
C ASP A 390 -33.53 -32.10 3.54
N GLY A 391 -34.18 -30.95 3.73
CA GLY A 391 -35.59 -30.74 3.39
C GLY A 391 -35.88 -30.88 1.89
N LEU A 392 -35.03 -30.32 1.03
CA LEU A 392 -35.11 -30.50 -0.42
C LEU A 392 -34.97 -31.96 -0.83
N LYS A 393 -34.00 -32.70 -0.28
CA LYS A 393 -33.84 -34.15 -0.51
C LYS A 393 -35.11 -34.93 -0.13
N GLY A 394 -35.80 -34.51 0.93
CA GLY A 394 -37.11 -35.06 1.31
C GLY A 394 -38.17 -34.82 0.24
N LEU A 395 -38.36 -33.57 -0.19
CA LEU A 395 -39.33 -33.21 -1.23
C LEU A 395 -39.02 -33.87 -2.59
N ASP A 396 -37.74 -34.00 -2.96
CA ASP A 396 -37.30 -34.72 -4.15
C ASP A 396 -37.67 -36.21 -4.08
N GLN A 397 -37.48 -36.86 -2.93
CA GLN A 397 -37.88 -38.26 -2.71
C GLN A 397 -39.40 -38.44 -2.77
N GLU A 398 -40.18 -37.53 -2.17
CA GLU A 398 -41.64 -37.55 -2.29
C GLU A 398 -42.11 -37.40 -3.74
N ARG A 399 -41.54 -36.44 -4.49
CA ARG A 399 -41.83 -36.26 -5.93
C ARG A 399 -41.49 -37.52 -6.74
N GLN A 400 -40.35 -38.15 -6.46
CA GLN A 400 -39.95 -39.41 -7.09
C GLN A 400 -40.88 -40.59 -6.74
N MET A 401 -41.59 -40.56 -5.60
CA MET A 401 -42.57 -41.56 -5.21
C MET A 401 -43.99 -41.29 -5.75
N GLU A 402 -44.40 -40.02 -5.91
CA GLU A 402 -45.75 -39.70 -6.42
C GLU A 402 -45.94 -40.08 -7.89
N TYR A 403 -44.93 -39.90 -8.76
CA TYR A 403 -45.06 -40.27 -10.18
C TYR A 403 -45.31 -41.79 -10.39
N PRO A 404 -44.55 -42.74 -9.79
CA PRO A 404 -44.85 -44.17 -9.85
C PRO A 404 -46.17 -44.55 -9.17
N LYS A 405 -46.57 -43.86 -8.09
CA LYS A 405 -47.83 -44.10 -7.38
C LYS A 405 -49.04 -43.76 -8.25
N THR A 406 -49.12 -42.55 -8.79
CA THR A 406 -50.18 -42.12 -9.72
C THR A 406 -50.21 -43.02 -10.97
N SER A 407 -49.03 -43.40 -11.48
CA SER A 407 -48.88 -44.35 -12.59
C SER A 407 -49.27 -45.80 -12.27
N ARG A 408 -49.42 -46.15 -10.99
CA ARG A 408 -49.90 -47.47 -10.52
C ARG A 408 -51.41 -47.42 -10.28
N GLU A 409 -51.91 -46.37 -9.64
CA GLU A 409 -53.35 -46.16 -9.42
C GLU A 409 -54.13 -46.21 -10.74
N TYR A 410 -53.60 -45.60 -11.81
CA TYR A 410 -54.19 -45.69 -13.16
C TYR A 410 -54.15 -47.12 -13.73
N ARG A 411 -53.00 -47.80 -13.64
CA ARG A 411 -52.84 -49.19 -14.14
C ARG A 411 -53.68 -50.22 -13.37
N GLU A 412 -54.01 -49.94 -12.12
CA GLU A 412 -54.91 -50.74 -11.29
C GLU A 412 -56.40 -50.37 -11.47
N GLY A 413 -56.72 -49.41 -12.35
CA GLY A 413 -58.10 -48.98 -12.63
C GLY A 413 -58.77 -48.22 -11.49
N LYS A 414 -57.99 -47.63 -10.56
CA LYS A 414 -58.49 -46.91 -9.38
C LYS A 414 -58.86 -45.45 -9.67
N ILE A 415 -58.32 -44.89 -10.76
CA ILE A 415 -58.51 -43.49 -11.19
C ILE A 415 -58.78 -43.47 -12.71
N SER A 416 -59.46 -42.44 -13.21
CA SER A 416 -59.69 -42.30 -14.67
C SER A 416 -58.42 -41.86 -15.41
N TYR A 417 -58.46 -41.84 -16.75
CA TYR A 417 -57.33 -41.31 -17.53
C TYR A 417 -57.21 -39.79 -17.42
N GLU A 418 -58.35 -39.10 -17.32
CA GLU A 418 -58.45 -37.67 -17.09
C GLU A 418 -57.90 -37.31 -15.70
N GLU A 419 -58.31 -38.05 -14.67
CA GLU A 419 -57.82 -37.91 -13.29
C GLU A 419 -56.33 -38.24 -13.17
N TYR A 420 -55.84 -39.24 -13.92
CA TYR A 420 -54.41 -39.53 -14.06
C TYR A 420 -53.65 -38.34 -14.67
N LEU A 421 -54.15 -37.75 -15.76
CA LEU A 421 -53.51 -36.60 -16.40
C LEU A 421 -53.53 -35.37 -15.48
N GLU A 422 -54.60 -35.13 -14.73
CA GLU A 422 -54.70 -34.06 -13.75
C GLU A 422 -53.68 -34.25 -12.61
N LYS A 423 -53.70 -35.41 -11.94
CA LYS A 423 -52.75 -35.75 -10.87
C LYS A 423 -51.30 -35.74 -11.35
N HIS A 424 -51.00 -36.26 -12.54
CA HIS A 424 -49.64 -36.28 -13.08
C HIS A 424 -49.14 -34.88 -13.45
N ARG A 425 -50.04 -33.94 -13.82
CA ARG A 425 -49.69 -32.54 -14.09
C ARG A 425 -49.53 -31.72 -12.81
N SER A 426 -50.27 -32.02 -11.74
CA SER A 426 -50.20 -31.25 -10.48
C SER A 426 -49.01 -31.58 -9.57
N ILE A 427 -48.34 -32.74 -9.75
CA ILE A 427 -47.14 -33.11 -8.97
C ILE A 427 -46.04 -32.04 -9.03
N LEU A 428 -45.72 -31.50 -10.22
CA LEU A 428 -44.62 -30.52 -10.36
C LEU A 428 -44.97 -29.14 -9.78
N PRO A 429 -46.14 -28.52 -10.06
CA PRO A 429 -46.57 -27.30 -9.38
C PRO A 429 -46.61 -27.44 -7.84
N LYS A 430 -47.17 -28.54 -7.33
CA LYS A 430 -47.21 -28.84 -5.89
C LYS A 430 -45.80 -28.96 -5.28
N TYR A 431 -44.86 -29.58 -5.98
CA TYR A 431 -43.47 -29.66 -5.53
C TYR A 431 -42.81 -28.27 -5.46
N GLU A 432 -43.03 -27.41 -6.46
CA GLU A 432 -42.50 -26.04 -6.45
C GLU A 432 -43.15 -25.15 -5.38
N GLU A 433 -44.45 -25.32 -5.12
CA GLU A 433 -45.19 -24.69 -4.01
C GLU A 433 -44.62 -25.10 -2.64
N LEU A 434 -44.39 -26.40 -2.43
CA LEU A 434 -43.77 -26.92 -1.19
C LEU A 434 -42.31 -26.45 -1.05
N LYS A 435 -41.54 -26.37 -2.14
CA LYS A 435 -40.17 -25.85 -2.15
C LYS A 435 -40.11 -24.35 -1.84
N GLY A 436 -41.08 -23.58 -2.31
CA GLY A 436 -41.26 -22.18 -1.91
C GLY A 436 -41.65 -22.03 -0.43
N SER A 437 -42.61 -22.84 0.03
CA SER A 437 -43.04 -22.86 1.44
C SER A 437 -41.91 -23.21 2.41
N LEU A 438 -41.06 -24.18 2.04
CA LEU A 438 -39.87 -24.56 2.81
C LEU A 438 -38.86 -23.40 2.90
N LEU A 439 -38.65 -22.67 1.80
CA LEU A 439 -37.73 -21.53 1.75
C LEU A 439 -38.23 -20.38 2.65
N ASP A 440 -39.53 -20.06 2.59
CA ASP A 440 -40.16 -19.05 3.46
C ASP A 440 -40.09 -19.44 4.95
N GLU A 441 -40.24 -20.73 5.26
CA GLU A 441 -40.06 -21.24 6.63
C GLU A 441 -38.61 -21.15 7.10
N MET A 442 -37.62 -21.46 6.25
CA MET A 442 -36.20 -21.33 6.61
C MET A 442 -35.80 -19.87 6.84
N ILE A 443 -36.24 -18.93 5.99
CA ILE A 443 -35.97 -17.49 6.16
C ILE A 443 -36.53 -17.01 7.50
N ARG A 444 -37.83 -17.22 7.73
CA ARG A 444 -38.55 -16.82 8.95
C ARG A 444 -37.99 -17.45 10.23
N THR A 445 -37.42 -18.65 10.14
CA THR A 445 -36.83 -19.35 11.29
C THR A 445 -35.39 -18.87 11.53
N GLY A 446 -34.60 -18.72 10.47
CA GLY A 446 -33.23 -18.20 10.51
C GLY A 446 -33.16 -16.80 11.11
N SER A 447 -33.95 -15.84 10.61
CA SER A 447 -33.97 -14.46 11.15
C SER A 447 -34.28 -14.43 12.65
N LYS A 448 -35.22 -15.26 13.11
CA LYS A 448 -35.57 -15.36 14.54
C LYS A 448 -34.47 -16.03 15.37
N GLN A 449 -33.76 -16.99 14.80
CA GLN A 449 -32.63 -17.63 15.45
C GLN A 449 -31.48 -16.63 15.60
N LEU A 450 -31.03 -15.99 14.53
CA LEU A 450 -29.96 -14.99 14.56
C LEU A 450 -30.28 -13.84 15.54
N LYS A 451 -31.51 -13.33 15.52
CA LYS A 451 -31.97 -12.27 16.45
C LYS A 451 -32.00 -12.71 17.92
N SER A 452 -32.09 -14.01 18.21
CA SER A 452 -32.13 -14.54 19.59
C SER A 452 -30.83 -15.19 20.07
N THR A 453 -29.88 -15.52 19.17
CA THR A 453 -28.58 -16.11 19.53
C THR A 453 -27.39 -15.19 19.28
N GLN A 454 -27.49 -14.26 18.31
CA GLN A 454 -26.41 -13.36 17.89
C GLN A 454 -26.83 -11.87 17.92
N ASN A 455 -28.08 -11.56 18.33
CA ASN A 455 -28.69 -10.22 18.32
C ASN A 455 -28.81 -9.56 16.91
N ILE A 456 -28.50 -10.28 15.83
CA ILE A 456 -28.54 -9.74 14.46
C ILE A 456 -29.99 -9.64 13.98
N ASP A 457 -30.44 -8.42 13.65
CA ASP A 457 -31.80 -8.18 13.15
C ASP A 457 -31.88 -8.34 11.63
N ALA A 458 -31.68 -9.57 11.16
CA ALA A 458 -31.58 -9.87 9.74
C ALA A 458 -32.86 -9.55 8.92
N GLU A 459 -34.03 -9.45 9.56
CA GLU A 459 -35.26 -8.93 8.94
C GLU A 459 -35.10 -7.45 8.59
N LYS A 460 -34.63 -6.61 9.53
CA LYS A 460 -34.33 -5.18 9.32
C LYS A 460 -33.19 -4.97 8.32
N MET A 461 -32.12 -5.77 8.41
CA MET A 461 -30.97 -5.68 7.50
C MET A 461 -31.38 -5.93 6.03
N LEU A 462 -32.19 -6.96 5.78
CA LEU A 462 -32.71 -7.26 4.44
C LEU A 462 -33.77 -6.24 3.98
N GLU A 463 -34.57 -5.69 4.90
CA GLU A 463 -35.51 -4.61 4.58
C GLU A 463 -34.77 -3.36 4.09
N GLU A 464 -33.72 -2.92 4.79
CA GLU A 464 -32.91 -1.75 4.41
C GLU A 464 -32.17 -1.92 3.07
N MET A 465 -31.94 -3.15 2.61
CA MET A 465 -31.38 -3.44 1.29
C MET A 465 -32.39 -3.35 0.13
N VAL A 466 -33.69 -3.28 0.43
CA VAL A 466 -34.76 -3.27 -0.59
C VAL A 466 -35.67 -2.02 -0.49
N ASN A 467 -35.86 -1.47 0.71
CA ASN A 467 -36.71 -0.32 1.01
C ASN A 467 -35.86 0.95 1.23
N ILE A 468 -35.65 1.69 0.15
CA ILE A 468 -34.79 2.87 0.06
C ILE A 468 -35.50 4.10 0.64
N ASP A 469 -34.77 4.89 1.43
CA ASP A 469 -35.24 6.21 1.87
C ASP A 469 -35.18 7.24 0.72
N PRO A 470 -36.26 7.99 0.43
CA PRO A 470 -36.26 8.93 -0.69
C PRO A 470 -35.29 10.11 -0.55
N ASN A 471 -34.79 10.42 0.66
CA ASN A 471 -33.77 11.45 0.86
C ASN A 471 -32.39 10.99 0.34
N LEU A 472 -32.16 9.68 0.21
CA LEU A 472 -30.98 9.09 -0.43
C LEU A 472 -31.04 9.16 -1.97
N ILE A 473 -32.03 9.85 -2.54
CA ILE A 473 -32.03 10.23 -3.96
C ILE A 473 -31.33 11.58 -4.12
N ARG A 474 -30.16 11.58 -4.74
CA ARG A 474 -29.45 12.79 -5.16
C ARG A 474 -30.26 13.46 -6.27
N SER A 475 -30.96 14.54 -5.95
CA SER A 475 -31.79 15.31 -6.89
C SER A 475 -31.65 16.82 -6.69
N THR A 476 -31.76 17.55 -7.80
CA THR A 476 -31.85 19.03 -7.80
C THR A 476 -33.28 19.56 -7.69
N ASN A 477 -34.29 18.68 -7.68
CA ASN A 477 -35.71 19.06 -7.74
C ASN A 477 -36.55 18.25 -6.74
N HIS A 478 -37.73 18.78 -6.38
CA HIS A 478 -38.69 18.04 -5.56
C HIS A 478 -39.32 16.88 -6.37
N ILE A 479 -39.21 15.66 -5.87
CA ILE A 479 -39.80 14.46 -6.46
C ILE A 479 -41.21 14.23 -5.88
N ASP A 480 -42.22 14.16 -6.76
CA ASP A 480 -43.59 13.81 -6.36
C ASP A 480 -43.74 12.29 -6.15
N LEU A 481 -43.75 11.91 -4.86
CA LEU A 481 -43.77 10.53 -4.35
C LEU A 481 -45.19 10.12 -3.93
N GLN A 482 -46.08 10.00 -4.92
CA GLN A 482 -47.43 9.47 -4.69
C GLN A 482 -47.39 7.95 -4.47
N GLU A 483 -48.05 7.48 -3.42
CA GLU A 483 -48.14 6.05 -3.07
C GLU A 483 -48.68 5.21 -4.24
N GLY A 484 -47.97 4.14 -4.59
CA GLY A 484 -48.27 3.28 -5.74
C GLY A 484 -47.71 3.76 -7.09
N LYS A 485 -47.07 4.93 -7.17
CA LYS A 485 -46.33 5.37 -8.37
C LYS A 485 -45.13 4.44 -8.60
N VAL A 486 -44.87 4.08 -9.86
CA VAL A 486 -43.74 3.25 -10.29
C VAL A 486 -42.81 4.10 -11.17
N LEU A 487 -41.54 4.18 -10.76
CA LEU A 487 -40.45 4.87 -11.45
C LEU A 487 -39.56 3.84 -12.13
N SER A 488 -38.86 4.19 -13.21
CA SER A 488 -37.90 3.29 -13.88
C SER A 488 -36.46 3.59 -13.49
N ILE A 489 -35.63 2.55 -13.35
CA ILE A 489 -34.20 2.66 -13.07
C ILE A 489 -33.42 2.45 -14.37
N LYS A 490 -32.30 3.16 -14.56
CA LYS A 490 -31.36 2.93 -15.65
C LYS A 490 -29.93 2.93 -15.11
N ALA A 491 -29.23 1.81 -15.31
CA ALA A 491 -27.78 1.75 -15.24
C ALA A 491 -27.21 2.47 -16.47
N LEU A 492 -26.50 3.58 -16.26
CA LEU A 492 -25.97 4.43 -17.35
C LEU A 492 -24.45 4.55 -17.37
N GLY A 493 -23.76 4.14 -16.31
CA GLY A 493 -22.31 4.14 -16.26
C GLY A 493 -21.67 3.10 -17.19
N HIS A 494 -20.40 3.29 -17.47
CA HIS A 494 -19.52 2.33 -18.12
C HIS A 494 -18.79 1.47 -17.06
N GLY A 495 -17.83 0.66 -17.50
CA GLY A 495 -17.13 -0.29 -16.64
C GLY A 495 -18.03 -1.38 -16.06
N ASP A 496 -17.55 -2.01 -14.99
CA ASP A 496 -18.26 -3.03 -14.23
C ASP A 496 -19.12 -2.45 -13.09
N MET A 497 -18.88 -1.18 -12.69
CA MET A 497 -19.65 -0.45 -11.66
C MET A 497 -19.96 1.00 -12.06
N GLY A 498 -21.25 1.37 -11.99
CA GLY A 498 -21.78 2.71 -12.29
C GLY A 498 -23.06 3.05 -11.51
N ALA A 499 -23.66 4.21 -11.75
CA ALA A 499 -24.82 4.70 -11.02
C ALA A 499 -26.18 4.17 -11.51
N LEU A 500 -27.16 4.21 -10.61
CA LEU A 500 -28.57 3.93 -10.87
C LEU A 500 -29.37 5.25 -10.96
N SER A 501 -29.55 5.74 -12.19
CA SER A 501 -30.38 6.92 -12.47
C SER A 501 -31.87 6.55 -12.45
N ILE A 502 -32.68 7.36 -11.77
CA ILE A 502 -34.13 7.19 -11.60
C ILE A 502 -34.89 8.07 -12.60
N TYR A 503 -35.95 7.53 -13.22
CA TYR A 503 -36.73 8.21 -14.25
C TYR A 503 -38.25 8.12 -14.03
N ASP A 504 -38.91 9.26 -14.16
CA ASP A 504 -40.37 9.38 -14.37
C ASP A 504 -40.61 9.51 -15.88
N GLU A 505 -41.12 8.44 -16.50
CA GLU A 505 -41.12 8.23 -17.96
C GLU A 505 -39.75 8.46 -18.62
N ASN A 506 -39.52 9.66 -19.19
CA ASN A 506 -38.29 10.08 -19.84
C ASN A 506 -37.52 11.16 -19.06
N THR A 507 -38.09 11.67 -17.97
CA THR A 507 -37.50 12.73 -17.13
C THR A 507 -36.63 12.09 -16.05
N LYS A 508 -35.33 12.40 -16.01
CA LYS A 508 -34.46 12.00 -14.91
C LYS A 508 -34.90 12.74 -13.64
N LEU A 509 -35.14 12.00 -12.56
CA LEU A 509 -35.50 12.53 -11.25
C LEU A 509 -34.28 12.75 -10.36
N GLY A 510 -33.25 11.91 -10.51
CA GLY A 510 -32.06 11.90 -9.67
C GLY A 510 -31.37 10.53 -9.70
N GLU A 511 -30.49 10.27 -8.74
CA GLU A 511 -29.70 9.05 -8.60
C GLU A 511 -29.84 8.43 -7.21
N LEU A 512 -29.77 7.11 -7.11
CA LEU A 512 -29.61 6.43 -5.83
C LEU A 512 -28.20 6.65 -5.26
N SER A 513 -28.10 6.76 -3.92
CA SER A 513 -26.82 6.87 -3.21
C SER A 513 -25.87 5.69 -3.49
N SER A 514 -24.64 6.02 -3.88
CA SER A 514 -23.46 5.14 -3.82
C SER A 514 -22.61 5.36 -2.57
N GLU A 515 -23.10 6.17 -1.63
CA GLU A 515 -22.42 6.54 -0.39
C GLU A 515 -22.98 5.76 0.81
N SER A 516 -22.09 5.35 1.72
CA SER A 516 -22.44 4.70 2.99
C SER A 516 -21.63 5.21 4.17
N GLY A 517 -22.14 5.00 5.38
CA GLY A 517 -21.44 5.29 6.62
C GLY A 517 -21.89 4.43 7.80
N PHE A 518 -20.94 3.89 8.54
CA PHE A 518 -21.17 2.97 9.67
C PHE A 518 -20.04 3.06 10.71
N PHE A 519 -20.29 2.62 11.94
CA PHE A 519 -19.25 2.42 12.95
C PHE A 519 -18.88 0.94 13.04
N LYS A 520 -17.59 0.65 13.25
CA LYS A 520 -17.09 -0.67 13.67
C LYS A 520 -16.44 -0.59 15.05
N GLN A 521 -16.51 -1.69 15.79
CA GLN A 521 -15.81 -1.88 17.06
C GLN A 521 -15.29 -3.31 17.15
N VAL A 522 -13.99 -3.46 17.39
CA VAL A 522 -13.30 -4.75 17.45
C VAL A 522 -13.37 -5.34 18.86
N GLU A 523 -13.55 -6.66 18.96
CA GLU A 523 -13.49 -7.38 20.23
C GLU A 523 -12.16 -7.15 20.96
N GLY A 524 -12.25 -6.64 22.19
CA GLY A 524 -11.10 -6.31 23.04
C GLY A 524 -10.58 -4.88 22.91
N GLN A 525 -11.08 -4.07 21.97
CA GLN A 525 -10.74 -2.65 21.84
C GLN A 525 -11.83 -1.76 22.46
N THR A 526 -11.40 -0.69 23.13
CA THR A 526 -12.28 0.37 23.66
C THR A 526 -12.73 1.34 22.58
N LYS A 527 -11.83 1.65 21.64
CA LYS A 527 -12.00 2.58 20.53
C LYS A 527 -13.11 2.14 19.57
N GLU A 528 -13.74 3.14 18.94
CA GLU A 528 -14.75 2.96 17.92
C GLU A 528 -14.30 3.73 16.67
N THR A 529 -14.45 3.12 15.50
CA THR A 529 -14.02 3.71 14.22
C THR A 529 -15.24 3.97 13.34
N PHE A 530 -15.47 5.23 12.97
CA PHE A 530 -16.42 5.58 11.92
C PHE A 530 -15.78 5.30 10.55
N VAL A 531 -16.52 4.68 9.65
CA VAL A 531 -16.16 4.41 8.26
C VAL A 531 -17.17 5.12 7.36
N PHE A 532 -16.69 5.87 6.37
CA PHE A 532 -17.51 6.44 5.29
C PHE A 532 -16.92 6.06 3.93
N GLU A 533 -17.78 5.68 2.99
CA GLU A 533 -17.37 5.16 1.68
C GLU A 533 -18.22 5.75 0.55
N ASP A 534 -17.65 5.82 -0.65
CA ASP A 534 -18.38 5.99 -1.90
C ASP A 534 -17.80 5.07 -2.98
N ILE A 535 -18.48 3.95 -3.23
CA ILE A 535 -18.00 2.89 -4.12
C ILE A 535 -17.86 3.35 -5.59
N LEU A 536 -18.57 4.41 -6.01
CA LEU A 536 -18.40 4.96 -7.36
C LEU A 536 -17.17 5.84 -7.48
N HIS A 537 -16.81 6.57 -6.42
CA HIS A 537 -15.48 7.16 -6.31
C HIS A 537 -14.39 6.09 -6.12
N ASN A 538 -14.73 4.89 -5.63
CA ASN A 538 -13.78 3.87 -5.18
C ASN A 538 -12.75 4.49 -4.21
N LEU A 539 -13.29 5.09 -3.14
CA LEU A 539 -12.59 5.75 -2.05
C LEU A 539 -13.37 5.49 -0.75
N ASN A 540 -12.64 5.25 0.34
CA ASN A 540 -13.19 5.24 1.70
C ASN A 540 -12.31 6.07 2.64
N THR A 541 -12.85 6.37 3.82
CA THR A 541 -12.17 7.10 4.88
C THR A 541 -12.60 6.55 6.23
N GLN A 542 -11.69 6.55 7.21
CA GLN A 542 -11.92 6.02 8.54
C GLN A 542 -11.50 7.07 9.57
N TYR A 543 -12.36 7.33 10.54
CA TYR A 543 -12.17 8.32 11.60
C TYR A 543 -12.21 7.59 12.94
N ASP A 544 -11.19 7.83 13.75
CA ASP A 544 -10.82 6.95 14.85
C ASP A 544 -11.10 7.64 16.20
N GLY A 545 -12.29 7.39 16.74
CA GLY A 545 -12.92 8.21 17.79
C GLY A 545 -14.05 9.07 17.22
N SER A 546 -13.97 10.39 17.38
CA SER A 546 -14.98 11.34 16.87
C SER A 546 -14.78 11.67 15.40
N ALA A 547 -15.88 11.81 14.66
CA ALA A 547 -15.88 12.37 13.31
C ALA A 547 -16.85 13.56 13.21
N TYR A 548 -16.47 14.57 12.42
CA TYR A 548 -17.22 15.83 12.32
C TYR A 548 -17.57 16.15 10.87
N MET A 549 -18.75 16.72 10.68
CA MET A 549 -19.28 17.12 9.37
C MET A 549 -19.81 18.55 9.43
N ALA A 550 -19.58 19.33 8.39
CA ALA A 550 -20.08 20.68 8.26
C ALA A 550 -20.97 20.84 7.03
N VAL A 551 -21.97 21.73 7.13
CA VAL A 551 -22.87 22.11 6.02
C VAL A 551 -22.57 23.55 5.59
N THR A 552 -22.32 23.77 4.30
CA THR A 552 -22.13 25.11 3.72
C THR A 552 -23.16 25.38 2.62
N LYS A 553 -23.26 26.64 2.19
CA LYS A 553 -24.20 27.08 1.15
C LYS A 553 -23.52 28.04 0.18
N GLU A 554 -23.20 27.55 -1.00
CA GLU A 554 -22.41 28.25 -2.03
C GLU A 554 -23.24 28.43 -3.29
N ASN A 555 -23.30 29.65 -3.82
CA ASN A 555 -24.10 30.00 -5.00
C ASN A 555 -25.58 29.58 -4.94
N GLY A 556 -26.11 29.34 -3.72
CA GLY A 556 -27.46 28.86 -3.46
C GLY A 556 -27.60 27.34 -3.26
N HIS A 557 -26.56 26.57 -3.57
CA HIS A 557 -26.52 25.11 -3.39
C HIS A 557 -25.91 24.76 -2.03
N TYR A 558 -26.46 23.75 -1.35
CA TYR A 558 -25.85 23.19 -0.16
C TYR A 558 -24.74 22.21 -0.50
N LYS A 559 -23.73 22.13 0.36
CA LYS A 559 -22.72 21.06 0.39
C LYS A 559 -22.62 20.54 1.81
N ALA A 560 -22.32 19.25 1.98
CA ALA A 560 -21.72 18.75 3.21
C ALA A 560 -20.26 18.36 2.94
N SER A 561 -19.45 18.33 3.98
CA SER A 561 -18.08 17.80 3.94
C SER A 561 -17.72 17.28 5.31
N LEU A 562 -17.03 16.14 5.36
CA LEU A 562 -16.29 15.74 6.56
C LEU A 562 -15.13 16.72 6.71
N ILE A 563 -14.88 17.18 7.94
CA ILE A 563 -13.88 18.20 8.25
C ILE A 563 -12.83 17.62 9.18
N ASP A 564 -11.56 17.99 8.96
CA ASP A 564 -10.52 17.76 9.96
C ASP A 564 -10.69 18.76 11.10
N GLY A 565 -11.36 18.31 12.17
CA GLY A 565 -11.49 18.98 13.45
C GLY A 565 -11.55 20.52 13.36
N ARG A 566 -10.43 21.15 13.74
CA ARG A 566 -10.36 22.54 14.21
C ARG A 566 -9.82 23.51 13.16
N THR A 567 -10.24 24.77 13.26
CA THR A 567 -9.79 25.86 12.39
C THR A 567 -8.26 26.04 12.42
N VAL A 568 -7.65 26.22 11.24
CA VAL A 568 -6.26 26.67 11.05
C VAL A 568 -6.29 28.18 10.78
N GLU A 569 -5.34 28.96 11.33
CA GLU A 569 -5.34 30.43 11.11
C GLU A 569 -4.92 30.83 9.69
N ARG A 570 -4.01 30.06 9.08
CA ARG A 570 -3.46 30.14 7.72
C ARG A 570 -2.42 29.03 7.55
N ASP A 571 -2.05 28.70 6.32
CA ASP A 571 -0.97 27.74 6.01
C ASP A 571 -0.24 28.14 4.71
N GLU A 572 0.53 27.21 4.12
CA GLU A 572 1.24 27.41 2.85
C GLU A 572 0.32 27.44 1.60
N TYR A 573 -0.94 27.04 1.75
CA TYR A 573 -1.95 26.97 0.68
C TYR A 573 -2.98 28.11 0.75
N PHE A 574 -3.23 28.68 1.94
CA PHE A 574 -4.28 29.65 2.21
C PHE A 574 -3.86 30.74 3.23
N ASP A 575 -3.88 31.99 2.78
CA ASP A 575 -3.61 33.21 3.59
C ASP A 575 -4.70 33.53 4.66
N GLU A 576 -5.73 32.70 4.85
CA GLU A 576 -6.89 33.01 5.68
C GLU A 576 -7.41 31.85 6.53
N ALA A 577 -8.07 32.19 7.65
CA ALA A 577 -8.50 31.21 8.65
C ALA A 577 -9.68 30.34 8.16
N HIS A 578 -9.50 29.02 8.22
CA HIS A 578 -10.38 28.05 7.58
C HIS A 578 -10.31 26.65 8.21
N LEU A 579 -11.18 25.76 7.72
CA LEU A 579 -11.11 24.30 7.89
C LEU A 579 -10.74 23.66 6.56
N HIS A 580 -9.94 22.59 6.60
CA HIS A 580 -9.79 21.72 5.43
C HIS A 580 -11.05 20.87 5.24
N ALA A 581 -11.53 20.75 4.00
CA ALA A 581 -12.43 19.68 3.62
C ALA A 581 -11.65 18.36 3.51
N ASN A 582 -12.29 17.22 3.82
CA ASN A 582 -11.88 15.96 3.22
C ASN A 582 -12.23 16.01 1.71
N GLU A 583 -11.21 16.15 0.87
CA GLU A 583 -11.35 16.32 -0.58
C GLU A 583 -11.54 15.02 -1.34
N LEU A 584 -11.24 13.90 -0.69
CA LEU A 584 -11.45 12.57 -1.25
C LEU A 584 -12.93 12.20 -1.21
N LEU A 585 -13.68 12.69 -0.21
CA LEU A 585 -15.06 12.31 0.06
C LEU A 585 -15.91 13.47 0.60
N HIS A 586 -16.81 13.99 -0.23
CA HIS A 586 -17.81 14.99 0.11
C HIS A 586 -19.22 14.35 0.19
N PRO A 587 -19.76 14.07 1.40
CA PRO A 587 -21.05 13.38 1.52
C PRO A 587 -22.24 14.18 0.97
N SER A 588 -23.25 13.47 0.51
CA SER A 588 -24.55 14.01 0.12
C SER A 588 -25.27 14.63 1.32
N THR A 589 -25.88 15.80 1.13
CA THR A 589 -26.80 16.37 2.13
C THR A 589 -28.08 15.55 2.31
N GLY A 590 -28.31 14.52 1.49
CA GLY A 590 -29.45 13.59 1.58
C GLY A 590 -29.45 12.70 2.83
N HIS A 591 -28.31 12.52 3.50
CA HIS A 591 -28.24 11.84 4.80
C HIS A 591 -28.84 12.68 5.95
N ILE A 592 -29.13 13.97 5.70
CA ILE A 592 -29.68 14.92 6.67
C ILE A 592 -31.20 15.11 6.45
N GLN A 593 -31.98 14.97 7.53
CA GLN A 593 -33.45 14.96 7.51
C GLN A 593 -34.06 16.23 8.16
N LYS A 594 -33.31 17.34 8.20
CA LYS A 594 -33.67 18.62 8.84
C LYS A 594 -33.48 19.80 7.88
N ASP A 595 -33.96 20.98 8.29
CA ASP A 595 -33.73 22.23 7.56
C ASP A 595 -32.24 22.59 7.55
N LEU A 596 -31.62 22.49 6.36
CA LEU A 596 -30.19 22.74 6.15
C LEU A 596 -29.78 24.20 6.45
N ASP A 597 -30.69 25.18 6.31
CA ASP A 597 -30.38 26.58 6.66
C ASP A 597 -30.14 26.76 8.18
N SER A 598 -30.70 25.87 9.01
CA SER A 598 -30.44 25.86 10.47
C SER A 598 -29.11 25.20 10.87
N LEU A 599 -28.47 24.46 9.94
CA LEU A 599 -27.26 23.67 10.17
C LEU A 599 -26.01 24.27 9.51
N LEU A 600 -26.11 25.47 8.94
CA LEU A 600 -24.99 26.12 8.27
C LEU A 600 -23.85 26.47 9.22
N LEU A 601 -22.61 26.27 8.76
CA LEU A 601 -21.39 26.65 9.45
C LEU A 601 -21.35 28.16 9.76
N ARG A 602 -20.92 28.52 10.96
CA ARG A 602 -20.90 29.90 11.48
C ARG A 602 -19.50 30.51 11.42
N GLY A 603 -19.37 31.63 10.71
CA GLY A 603 -18.20 32.54 10.77
C GLY A 603 -16.87 32.00 10.22
N THR A 604 -16.79 30.70 9.95
CA THR A 604 -15.60 29.98 9.46
C THR A 604 -15.78 29.60 7.99
N LYS A 605 -14.68 29.51 7.23
CA LYS A 605 -14.66 28.94 5.88
C LYS A 605 -14.26 27.48 5.91
N ILE A 606 -14.71 26.72 4.90
CA ILE A 606 -14.08 25.46 4.49
C ILE A 606 -13.35 25.76 3.18
N LEU A 607 -12.10 25.32 3.05
CA LEU A 607 -11.30 25.46 1.83
C LEU A 607 -10.81 24.09 1.34
N ASN A 608 -10.39 24.06 0.08
CA ASN A 608 -10.05 22.86 -0.69
C ASN A 608 -8.86 23.20 -1.62
N HIS A 609 -7.79 22.41 -1.57
CA HIS A 609 -6.53 22.60 -2.30
C HIS A 609 -6.75 22.63 -3.81
N GLN A 610 -7.78 21.96 -4.33
CA GLN A 610 -8.19 22.04 -5.73
C GLN A 610 -8.62 23.44 -6.18
N ASP A 611 -8.95 24.34 -5.24
CA ASP A 611 -9.29 25.75 -5.48
C ASP A 611 -8.26 26.74 -4.88
N SER A 612 -7.28 26.27 -4.10
CA SER A 612 -6.08 27.06 -3.76
C SER A 612 -5.29 27.38 -5.03
N LYS A 613 -4.75 28.59 -5.14
CA LYS A 613 -3.78 28.94 -6.21
C LYS A 613 -2.36 28.44 -5.92
N HIS A 614 -2.03 28.25 -4.65
CA HIS A 614 -0.69 27.88 -4.19
C HIS A 614 -0.45 26.38 -4.36
N ALA A 615 -1.53 25.58 -4.31
CA ALA A 615 -1.50 24.16 -4.59
C ALA A 615 -1.53 23.78 -6.09
N GLN A 616 -1.68 24.75 -7.00
CA GLN A 616 -1.68 24.50 -8.45
C GLN A 616 -0.29 24.70 -9.05
N TYR A 617 0.01 24.02 -10.17
CA TYR A 617 1.19 24.33 -10.97
C TYR A 617 1.25 25.83 -11.31
N SER A 618 2.39 26.46 -11.07
CA SER A 618 2.70 27.82 -11.52
C SER A 618 2.72 27.94 -13.05
N ASP A 619 2.60 29.15 -13.57
CA ASP A 619 2.67 29.40 -15.02
C ASP A 619 4.01 28.92 -15.60
N GLU A 620 5.13 29.06 -14.87
CA GLU A 620 6.46 28.57 -15.29
C GLU A 620 6.53 27.04 -15.34
N GLN A 621 5.93 26.34 -14.36
CA GLN A 621 5.82 24.87 -14.38
C GLN A 621 4.94 24.38 -15.54
N ARG A 622 3.87 25.11 -15.89
CA ARG A 622 2.99 24.77 -17.03
C ARG A 622 3.66 24.98 -18.39
N GLU A 623 4.45 26.05 -18.54
CA GLU A 623 5.15 26.36 -19.80
C GLU A 623 6.40 25.49 -20.01
N ASN A 624 7.20 25.26 -18.96
CA ASN A 624 8.56 24.70 -19.10
C ASN A 624 8.79 23.40 -18.32
N GLY A 625 8.03 23.18 -17.25
CA GLY A 625 8.16 22.01 -16.37
C GLY A 625 7.67 20.71 -17.02
N VAL A 626 7.95 19.59 -16.34
CA VAL A 626 7.34 18.30 -16.64
C VAL A 626 6.24 18.06 -15.61
N ILE A 627 5.01 17.94 -16.07
CA ILE A 627 3.80 17.88 -15.22
C ILE A 627 2.87 16.75 -15.65
N VAL A 628 2.01 16.28 -14.76
CA VAL A 628 0.93 15.35 -15.12
C VAL A 628 -0.39 16.11 -15.27
N GLU A 629 -1.06 15.95 -16.40
CA GLU A 629 -2.36 16.55 -16.70
C GLU A 629 -3.44 15.50 -16.98
N LYS A 630 -4.70 15.92 -16.78
CA LYS A 630 -5.91 15.16 -17.09
C LYS A 630 -6.05 14.94 -18.60
N GLY A 631 -6.11 13.67 -19.00
CA GLY A 631 -6.23 13.19 -20.37
C GLY A 631 -7.67 12.85 -20.78
N ARG A 632 -7.84 11.79 -21.56
CA ARG A 632 -9.17 11.32 -22.00
C ARG A 632 -9.95 10.70 -20.84
N LEU A 633 -11.27 10.81 -20.90
CA LEU A 633 -12.19 10.01 -20.07
C LEU A 633 -11.96 8.51 -20.36
N LEU A 634 -11.87 7.70 -19.31
CA LEU A 634 -11.65 6.25 -19.36
C LEU A 634 -12.89 5.49 -18.91
N ASP A 635 -13.46 5.88 -17.77
CA ASP A 635 -14.72 5.38 -17.25
C ASP A 635 -15.64 6.54 -16.90
N ASN A 636 -16.93 6.39 -17.22
CA ASN A 636 -17.96 7.37 -16.89
C ASN A 636 -18.95 6.72 -15.92
N LYS A 637 -19.18 7.31 -14.75
CA LYS A 637 -20.02 6.67 -13.73
C LYS A 637 -21.52 6.76 -14.01
N GLY A 638 -21.94 7.53 -15.03
CA GLY A 638 -23.35 7.71 -15.38
C GLY A 638 -24.12 8.60 -14.41
N THR A 639 -23.40 9.38 -13.60
CA THR A 639 -23.91 10.32 -12.60
C THR A 639 -24.16 11.72 -13.19
N ASP A 640 -24.83 12.58 -12.42
CA ASP A 640 -24.95 14.03 -12.67
C ASP A 640 -23.74 14.82 -12.11
N ARG A 641 -22.71 14.11 -11.60
CA ARG A 641 -21.45 14.67 -11.10
C ARG A 641 -20.29 14.27 -12.04
N THR A 642 -19.04 14.71 -11.78
CA THR A 642 -17.88 14.44 -12.68
C THR A 642 -16.54 14.24 -11.93
N ASP A 643 -16.65 14.14 -10.62
CA ASP A 643 -15.62 13.91 -9.60
C ASP A 643 -15.31 12.41 -9.43
N ASP A 644 -16.29 11.55 -9.72
CA ASP A 644 -16.21 10.09 -9.74
C ASP A 644 -15.81 9.50 -11.11
N ASP A 645 -16.05 10.24 -12.21
CA ASP A 645 -15.53 9.92 -13.55
C ASP A 645 -14.00 9.77 -13.55
N VAL A 646 -13.50 8.70 -14.17
CA VAL A 646 -12.07 8.33 -14.19
C VAL A 646 -11.45 8.72 -15.52
N TYR A 647 -10.30 9.39 -15.47
CA TYR A 647 -9.58 9.92 -16.63
C TYR A 647 -8.12 9.46 -16.67
N GLU A 648 -7.57 9.38 -17.88
CA GLU A 648 -6.17 9.04 -18.15
C GLU A 648 -5.24 10.12 -17.59
N ALA A 649 -4.14 9.74 -16.95
CA ALA A 649 -3.11 10.68 -16.53
C ALA A 649 -2.00 10.75 -17.60
N VAL A 650 -1.63 11.97 -18.00
CA VAL A 650 -0.72 12.21 -19.14
C VAL A 650 0.41 13.15 -18.72
N VAL A 651 1.65 12.65 -18.79
CA VAL A 651 2.86 13.44 -18.55
C VAL A 651 3.16 14.32 -19.76
N ARG A 652 3.35 15.62 -19.51
CA ARG A 652 3.56 16.66 -20.52
C ARG A 652 4.71 17.58 -20.19
N GLN A 653 5.26 18.21 -21.23
CA GLN A 653 6.18 19.34 -21.14
C GLN A 653 5.93 20.28 -22.31
N GLY A 654 5.74 21.58 -22.05
CA GLY A 654 5.47 22.58 -23.10
C GLY A 654 4.28 22.26 -24.02
N GLY A 655 3.30 21.49 -23.50
CA GLY A 655 2.16 20.98 -24.26
C GLY A 655 2.40 19.71 -25.09
N GLU A 656 3.62 19.16 -25.19
CA GLU A 656 3.84 17.84 -25.82
C GLU A 656 3.50 16.70 -24.84
N ASN A 657 2.71 15.73 -25.30
CA ASN A 657 2.46 14.47 -24.58
C ASN A 657 3.71 13.58 -24.60
N LEU A 658 4.45 13.55 -23.49
CA LEU A 658 5.65 12.72 -23.32
C LEU A 658 5.28 11.26 -23.04
N HIS A 659 4.32 11.04 -22.14
CA HIS A 659 3.82 9.71 -21.77
C HIS A 659 2.34 9.78 -21.40
N ALA A 660 1.56 8.76 -21.75
CA ALA A 660 0.22 8.54 -21.20
C ALA A 660 0.27 7.27 -20.36
N PHE A 661 -0.03 7.40 -19.07
CA PHE A 661 0.01 6.26 -18.16
C PHE A 661 -1.08 5.25 -18.53
N LYS A 662 -0.78 3.98 -18.31
CA LYS A 662 -1.74 2.88 -18.48
C LYS A 662 -2.16 2.37 -17.11
N ASN A 663 -3.40 1.92 -17.00
CA ASN A 663 -4.03 1.55 -15.74
C ASN A 663 -4.31 0.04 -15.64
N MET A 664 -3.48 -0.81 -16.27
CA MET A 664 -3.66 -2.27 -16.19
C MET A 664 -2.85 -2.86 -15.03
N GLY A 665 -3.56 -3.37 -14.03
CA GLY A 665 -2.99 -4.18 -12.97
C GLY A 665 -3.21 -5.68 -13.20
N PHE A 666 -2.31 -6.48 -12.62
CA PHE A 666 -2.34 -7.94 -12.70
C PHE A 666 -2.14 -8.54 -11.31
N TYR A 667 -2.92 -9.55 -10.97
CA TYR A 667 -2.85 -10.28 -9.71
C TYR A 667 -3.35 -11.72 -9.89
N ILE A 668 -3.02 -12.60 -8.95
CA ILE A 668 -3.26 -14.05 -9.04
C ILE A 668 -3.64 -14.61 -7.66
N THR A 669 -4.61 -15.53 -7.59
CA THR A 669 -4.93 -16.22 -6.32
C THR A 669 -3.81 -17.19 -5.93
N GLU A 670 -3.58 -17.36 -4.63
CA GLU A 670 -2.65 -18.38 -4.13
C GLU A 670 -3.12 -19.82 -4.44
N GLU A 671 -2.17 -20.75 -4.49
CA GLU A 671 -2.45 -22.18 -4.65
C GLU A 671 -2.73 -22.81 -3.27
N VAL A 672 -3.99 -23.06 -2.94
CA VAL A 672 -4.36 -23.60 -1.62
C VAL A 672 -4.13 -25.11 -1.59
N LYS A 673 -3.41 -25.59 -0.58
CA LYS A 673 -3.13 -27.01 -0.34
C LYS A 673 -3.74 -27.49 0.97
N ASN A 674 -4.18 -28.75 1.00
CA ASN A 674 -4.61 -29.40 2.23
C ASN A 674 -3.41 -29.89 3.08
N GLU A 675 -3.69 -30.45 4.26
CA GLU A 675 -2.68 -30.98 5.21
C GLU A 675 -1.73 -32.05 4.61
N ARG A 676 -2.07 -32.63 3.46
CA ARG A 676 -1.26 -33.64 2.76
C ARG A 676 -0.39 -33.06 1.65
N GLY A 677 -0.48 -31.75 1.40
CA GLY A 677 0.17 -31.06 0.28
C GLY A 677 -0.55 -31.23 -1.06
N GLU A 678 -1.75 -31.81 -1.08
CA GLU A 678 -2.58 -31.92 -2.29
C GLU A 678 -3.23 -30.56 -2.57
N VAL A 679 -3.16 -30.07 -3.82
CA VAL A 679 -3.82 -28.82 -4.23
C VAL A 679 -5.33 -29.01 -4.17
N ILE A 680 -6.02 -28.08 -3.52
CA ILE A 680 -7.49 -28.04 -3.38
C ILE A 680 -8.10 -26.78 -3.99
N ASN A 681 -7.29 -25.77 -4.34
CA ASN A 681 -7.68 -24.63 -5.15
C ASN A 681 -6.49 -24.20 -6.02
N GLU A 682 -6.70 -24.08 -7.34
CA GLU A 682 -5.65 -23.66 -8.28
C GLU A 682 -5.58 -22.13 -8.41
N SER A 683 -4.44 -21.61 -8.87
CA SER A 683 -4.22 -20.18 -9.07
C SER A 683 -4.93 -19.64 -10.32
N ASN A 684 -5.89 -18.71 -10.15
CA ASN A 684 -6.50 -17.94 -11.24
C ASN A 684 -5.73 -16.65 -11.51
N LEU A 685 -5.33 -16.40 -12.75
CA LEU A 685 -4.83 -15.09 -13.20
C LEU A 685 -5.99 -14.12 -13.43
N PHE A 686 -5.78 -12.85 -13.07
CA PHE A 686 -6.67 -11.75 -13.38
C PHE A 686 -5.97 -10.62 -14.12
N ILE A 687 -6.74 -9.87 -14.91
CA ILE A 687 -6.36 -8.64 -15.58
C ILE A 687 -7.40 -7.58 -15.23
N HIS A 688 -6.99 -6.45 -14.68
CA HIS A 688 -7.89 -5.35 -14.32
C HIS A 688 -7.43 -4.04 -14.97
N ASP A 689 -8.29 -3.42 -15.78
CA ASP A 689 -8.09 -2.03 -16.22
C ASP A 689 -8.72 -1.12 -15.16
N HIS A 690 -7.92 -0.72 -14.16
CA HIS A 690 -8.29 0.20 -13.08
C HIS A 690 -8.75 1.57 -13.59
N GLY A 691 -8.46 1.91 -14.86
CA GLY A 691 -8.86 3.18 -15.48
C GLY A 691 -10.25 3.12 -16.12
N LYS A 692 -10.58 1.99 -16.77
CA LYS A 692 -11.93 1.72 -17.30
C LYS A 692 -12.87 1.03 -16.29
N ASN A 693 -12.34 0.60 -15.14
CA ASN A 693 -13.03 -0.25 -14.17
C ASN A 693 -13.58 -1.54 -14.81
N VAL A 694 -12.73 -2.30 -15.52
CA VAL A 694 -13.11 -3.56 -16.20
C VAL A 694 -12.18 -4.70 -15.81
N ARG A 695 -12.76 -5.79 -15.29
CA ARG A 695 -12.02 -6.91 -14.67
C ARG A 695 -12.25 -8.24 -15.40
N TYR A 696 -11.17 -8.94 -15.73
CA TYR A 696 -11.20 -10.27 -16.32
C TYR A 696 -10.53 -11.30 -15.42
N GLN A 697 -11.26 -12.35 -15.06
CA GLN A 697 -10.68 -13.59 -14.54
C GLN A 697 -10.41 -14.54 -15.69
N LEU A 698 -9.25 -15.22 -15.66
CA LEU A 698 -8.88 -16.22 -16.64
C LEU A 698 -9.03 -17.64 -16.04
N PRO A 699 -9.39 -18.65 -16.86
CA PRO A 699 -9.52 -20.03 -16.39
C PRO A 699 -8.23 -20.57 -15.77
N GLU A 700 -8.36 -21.47 -14.80
CA GLU A 700 -7.27 -22.11 -14.03
C GLU A 700 -6.14 -22.64 -14.94
N ASN A 701 -6.49 -23.18 -16.11
CA ASN A 701 -5.51 -23.72 -17.06
C ASN A 701 -4.61 -22.66 -17.74
N ILE A 702 -4.83 -21.36 -17.52
CA ILE A 702 -4.03 -20.26 -18.08
C ILE A 702 -2.87 -19.92 -17.12
N THR A 703 -1.84 -20.76 -17.18
CA THR A 703 -0.68 -20.76 -16.26
C THR A 703 0.57 -20.09 -16.85
N HIS A 704 0.50 -19.52 -18.04
CA HIS A 704 1.66 -18.98 -18.75
C HIS A 704 1.37 -17.67 -19.50
N LEU A 705 2.41 -16.85 -19.70
CA LEU A 705 2.43 -15.77 -20.68
C LEU A 705 3.34 -16.14 -21.85
N LYS A 706 2.82 -15.98 -23.08
CA LYS A 706 3.54 -16.26 -24.32
C LYS A 706 4.05 -14.96 -24.95
N LEU A 707 5.34 -14.89 -25.22
CA LEU A 707 5.94 -13.80 -25.99
C LEU A 707 5.55 -13.91 -27.45
N VAL A 708 4.76 -12.98 -27.95
CA VAL A 708 4.32 -12.91 -29.35
C VAL A 708 4.75 -11.59 -29.99
N GLN A 709 4.84 -11.56 -31.31
CA GLN A 709 4.99 -10.31 -32.06
C GLN A 709 3.63 -9.92 -32.67
N LYS A 710 3.15 -8.72 -32.33
CA LYS A 710 1.94 -8.13 -32.90
C LYS A 710 2.24 -6.68 -33.27
N ASP A 711 1.80 -6.26 -34.46
CA ASP A 711 1.97 -4.89 -34.99
C ASP A 711 3.43 -4.40 -34.95
N GLY A 712 4.37 -5.32 -35.22
CA GLY A 712 5.82 -5.07 -35.20
C GLY A 712 6.47 -4.97 -33.82
N LYS A 713 5.73 -5.21 -32.73
CA LYS A 713 6.21 -5.09 -31.34
C LYS A 713 6.03 -6.39 -30.58
N TYR A 714 6.89 -6.62 -29.57
CA TYR A 714 6.69 -7.70 -28.61
C TYR A 714 5.49 -7.41 -27.70
N LYS A 715 4.73 -8.47 -27.41
CA LYS A 715 3.57 -8.51 -26.51
C LYS A 715 3.57 -9.82 -25.73
N LEU A 716 2.95 -9.83 -24.56
CA LEU A 716 2.71 -11.02 -23.76
C LEU A 716 1.23 -11.43 -23.92
N ALA A 717 0.98 -12.70 -24.21
CA ALA A 717 -0.37 -13.24 -24.42
C ALA A 717 -0.67 -14.36 -23.41
N PRO A 718 -1.72 -14.24 -22.56
CA PRO A 718 -2.12 -15.30 -21.64
C PRO A 718 -2.37 -16.61 -22.39
N SER A 719 -1.76 -17.69 -21.92
CA SER A 719 -1.72 -19.00 -22.56
C SER A 719 -1.69 -20.12 -21.53
N ASP A 720 -2.01 -21.34 -21.96
CA ASP A 720 -1.72 -22.55 -21.18
C ASP A 720 -0.27 -23.03 -21.33
N SER A 721 0.07 -24.12 -20.63
CA SER A 721 1.40 -24.76 -20.66
C SER A 721 1.82 -25.27 -22.06
N GLU A 722 0.85 -25.49 -22.96
CA GLU A 722 1.10 -25.90 -24.34
C GLU A 722 1.27 -24.70 -25.29
N GLY A 723 1.22 -23.47 -24.75
CA GLY A 723 1.35 -22.23 -25.53
C GLY A 723 0.14 -21.91 -26.39
N ARG A 724 -1.04 -22.47 -26.07
CA ARG A 724 -2.31 -22.12 -26.70
C ARG A 724 -2.85 -20.86 -26.02
N GLU A 725 -3.01 -19.80 -26.80
CA GLU A 725 -3.40 -18.48 -26.30
C GLU A 725 -4.88 -18.44 -25.94
N TYR A 726 -5.21 -17.80 -24.83
CA TYR A 726 -6.60 -17.54 -24.44
C TYR A 726 -7.25 -16.50 -25.37
N SER A 727 -8.51 -16.74 -25.74
CA SER A 727 -9.28 -15.87 -26.64
C SER A 727 -10.65 -15.47 -26.08
N GLY A 728 -10.86 -15.63 -24.76
CA GLY A 728 -12.11 -15.23 -24.09
C GLY A 728 -12.19 -13.75 -23.72
N ILE A 729 -11.11 -12.98 -23.95
CA ILE A 729 -10.99 -11.55 -23.60
C ILE A 729 -10.70 -10.70 -24.85
N PRO A 730 -11.10 -9.42 -24.87
CA PRO A 730 -10.80 -8.50 -25.96
C PRO A 730 -9.31 -8.37 -26.28
N ASP A 731 -9.01 -8.09 -27.54
CA ASP A 731 -7.66 -8.00 -28.11
C ASP A 731 -6.78 -6.92 -27.43
N GLU A 732 -7.37 -5.91 -26.79
CA GLU A 732 -6.65 -4.90 -26.02
C GLU A 732 -6.08 -5.42 -24.69
N TYR A 733 -6.75 -6.39 -24.05
CA TYR A 733 -6.27 -7.03 -22.81
C TYR A 733 -5.53 -8.34 -23.09
N LYS A 734 -5.83 -9.02 -24.20
CA LYS A 734 -5.13 -10.24 -24.63
C LYS A 734 -3.64 -10.00 -24.88
N TYR A 735 -3.28 -8.88 -25.53
CA TYR A 735 -1.89 -8.61 -25.92
C TYR A 735 -1.24 -7.57 -25.00
N ILE A 736 -0.95 -8.04 -23.78
CA ILE A 736 -0.29 -7.29 -22.69
C ILE A 736 1.02 -6.69 -23.19
N ASP A 737 1.28 -5.44 -22.80
CA ASP A 737 2.45 -4.69 -23.22
C ASP A 737 3.66 -4.93 -22.30
N PRO A 738 4.88 -5.16 -22.82
CA PRO A 738 6.07 -5.38 -22.00
C PRO A 738 6.43 -4.25 -21.01
N VAL A 739 5.83 -3.06 -21.13
CA VAL A 739 5.96 -1.98 -20.13
C VAL A 739 5.38 -2.35 -18.75
N PHE A 740 4.49 -3.35 -18.67
CA PHE A 740 3.87 -3.82 -17.43
C PHE A 740 4.67 -4.94 -16.73
N ALA A 741 5.90 -5.21 -17.14
CA ALA A 741 6.66 -6.38 -16.69
C ALA A 741 8.05 -5.95 -16.23
N HIS A 742 8.28 -6.06 -14.93
CA HIS A 742 9.34 -5.36 -14.21
C HIS A 742 10.38 -6.29 -13.59
N GLU A 743 11.65 -5.88 -13.65
CA GLU A 743 12.73 -6.42 -12.82
C GLU A 743 12.67 -5.70 -11.47
N TYR A 744 12.86 -6.43 -10.36
CA TYR A 744 12.65 -5.90 -9.00
C TYR A 744 13.78 -6.24 -8.03
N GLU A 745 13.95 -5.39 -7.04
CA GLU A 745 14.78 -5.62 -5.86
C GLU A 745 13.89 -6.14 -4.71
N LYS A 746 14.37 -7.19 -4.02
CA LYS A 746 13.59 -7.89 -2.99
C LYS A 746 14.15 -7.62 -1.60
N ARG A 747 13.34 -6.99 -0.74
CA ARG A 747 13.60 -6.86 0.68
C ARG A 747 13.00 -8.05 1.42
N ASP A 748 13.88 -8.97 1.81
CA ASP A 748 13.53 -10.24 2.43
C ASP A 748 12.90 -10.12 3.83
N TYR A 749 12.97 -8.93 4.44
CA TYR A 749 12.43 -8.61 5.77
C TYR A 749 11.05 -7.95 5.73
N SER A 750 10.75 -7.09 4.74
CA SER A 750 9.44 -6.40 4.65
C SER A 750 8.46 -7.00 3.64
N ASN A 751 8.91 -7.93 2.79
CA ASN A 751 8.09 -8.57 1.74
C ASN A 751 7.53 -7.61 0.67
N LYS A 752 7.95 -6.34 0.69
CA LYS A 752 7.76 -5.38 -0.40
C LYS A 752 8.76 -5.61 -1.52
N HIS A 753 8.40 -5.20 -2.72
CA HIS A 753 9.26 -5.30 -3.90
C HIS A 753 9.44 -3.91 -4.52
N VAL A 754 10.70 -3.51 -4.71
CA VAL A 754 11.05 -2.20 -5.28
C VAL A 754 11.28 -2.36 -6.78
N ASN A 755 10.61 -1.54 -7.58
CA ASN A 755 10.75 -1.55 -9.04
C ASN A 755 12.14 -0.98 -9.44
N ILE A 756 12.95 -1.75 -10.18
CA ILE A 756 14.29 -1.34 -10.62
C ILE A 756 14.46 -1.30 -12.15
N GLY A 757 13.47 -1.75 -12.93
CA GLY A 757 13.52 -1.68 -14.38
C GLY A 757 12.40 -2.42 -15.11
N LEU A 758 12.53 -2.50 -16.43
CA LEU A 758 11.69 -3.35 -17.29
C LEU A 758 12.44 -4.63 -17.66
N ILE A 759 11.75 -5.77 -17.63
CA ILE A 759 12.30 -7.04 -18.11
C ILE A 759 12.68 -6.88 -19.59
N ASP A 760 13.94 -7.09 -19.94
CA ASP A 760 14.31 -7.06 -21.35
C ASP A 760 13.87 -8.32 -22.09
N PHE A 761 12.68 -8.27 -22.70
CA PHE A 761 12.19 -9.36 -23.54
C PHE A 761 12.92 -9.52 -24.88
N ASN A 762 13.77 -8.55 -25.29
CA ASN A 762 14.52 -8.67 -26.55
C ASN A 762 15.51 -9.84 -26.54
N LYS A 763 15.92 -10.33 -25.34
CA LYS A 763 16.77 -11.52 -25.16
C LYS A 763 16.08 -12.86 -25.46
N TYR A 764 14.77 -12.87 -25.73
CA TYR A 764 14.00 -14.08 -26.00
C TYR A 764 13.39 -14.11 -27.42
N ASN A 765 13.17 -15.32 -27.94
CA ASN A 765 12.49 -15.52 -29.23
C ASN A 765 10.97 -15.45 -29.08
N ALA A 766 10.28 -14.98 -30.13
CA ALA A 766 8.83 -15.13 -30.23
C ALA A 766 8.41 -16.63 -30.14
N GLY A 767 7.31 -16.89 -29.45
CA GLY A 767 6.86 -18.23 -29.07
C GLY A 767 7.36 -18.71 -27.70
N LYS A 768 8.29 -17.98 -27.05
CA LYS A 768 8.71 -18.27 -25.67
C LYS A 768 7.53 -18.22 -24.71
N LEU A 769 7.44 -19.20 -23.80
CA LEU A 769 6.52 -19.19 -22.67
C LEU A 769 7.26 -18.81 -21.38
N PHE A 770 6.59 -18.04 -20.53
CA PHE A 770 6.98 -17.78 -19.15
C PHE A 770 5.87 -18.30 -18.24
N ALA A 771 6.20 -19.06 -17.21
CA ALA A 771 5.21 -19.52 -16.24
C ALA A 771 4.83 -18.36 -15.31
N ILE A 772 3.56 -18.28 -14.92
CA ILE A 772 3.09 -17.34 -13.88
C ILE A 772 2.94 -18.10 -12.56
N LYS A 773 3.28 -17.45 -11.44
CA LYS A 773 3.09 -18.01 -10.09
C LYS A 773 2.64 -16.91 -9.12
N HIS A 774 1.88 -17.29 -8.09
CA HIS A 774 1.61 -16.45 -6.93
C HIS A 774 2.89 -16.22 -6.12
N ASP A 775 2.94 -15.16 -5.30
CA ASP A 775 4.03 -15.00 -4.33
C ASP A 775 3.63 -15.60 -2.96
N PRO A 776 4.21 -16.73 -2.51
CA PRO A 776 3.89 -17.30 -1.20
C PRO A 776 4.39 -16.44 -0.03
N LYS A 777 5.19 -15.39 -0.31
CA LYS A 777 5.62 -14.37 0.67
C LYS A 777 4.96 -13.02 0.46
N ASP A 778 3.83 -12.93 -0.24
CA ASP A 778 3.11 -11.66 -0.38
C ASP A 778 2.63 -11.13 0.99
N TYR A 779 2.68 -9.80 1.21
CA TYR A 779 2.19 -9.17 2.46
C TYR A 779 0.65 -9.24 2.60
N HIS A 780 -0.06 -9.57 1.52
CA HIS A 780 -1.49 -9.91 1.56
C HIS A 780 -1.78 -11.20 2.31
N ILE A 781 -0.83 -12.13 2.38
CA ILE A 781 -1.00 -13.42 3.03
C ILE A 781 -0.81 -13.22 4.53
N GLN A 782 -1.92 -12.98 5.23
CA GLN A 782 -1.91 -12.68 6.66
C GLN A 782 -1.40 -13.84 7.49
N ARG A 783 -0.59 -13.55 8.51
CA ARG A 783 0.13 -14.55 9.28
C ARG A 783 0.07 -14.29 10.78
N ASP A 784 -0.04 -15.37 11.55
CA ASP A 784 0.11 -15.33 13.00
C ASP A 784 1.57 -15.02 13.39
N SER A 785 1.80 -14.77 14.68
CA SER A 785 3.14 -14.59 15.27
C SER A 785 4.05 -15.83 15.17
N ASN A 786 3.60 -16.92 14.55
CA ASN A 786 4.36 -18.13 14.23
C ASN A 786 4.56 -18.31 12.70
N GLU A 787 4.37 -17.25 11.91
CA GLU A 787 4.40 -17.21 10.43
C GLU A 787 3.33 -18.09 9.71
N LYS A 788 2.34 -18.64 10.41
CA LYS A 788 1.28 -19.48 9.80
C LYS A 788 0.22 -18.61 9.15
N ILE A 789 -0.26 -19.03 7.97
CA ILE A 789 -1.31 -18.28 7.26
C ILE A 789 -2.63 -18.37 8.03
N VAL A 790 -3.26 -17.21 8.27
CA VAL A 790 -4.56 -17.07 8.95
C VAL A 790 -5.64 -16.83 7.89
N ARG A 791 -6.85 -17.35 8.10
CA ARG A 791 -7.95 -17.29 7.11
C ARG A 791 -9.31 -17.20 7.78
N ILE A 792 -10.18 -16.34 7.25
CA ILE A 792 -11.63 -16.47 7.43
C ILE A 792 -12.15 -17.43 6.37
N LYS A 793 -12.93 -18.44 6.79
CA LYS A 793 -13.71 -19.34 5.93
C LYS A 793 -12.93 -19.95 4.75
N ASP A 794 -11.67 -20.31 5.00
CA ASP A 794 -10.71 -20.90 4.03
C ASP A 794 -10.48 -20.09 2.73
N GLN A 795 -10.74 -18.78 2.74
CA GLN A 795 -10.56 -17.93 1.56
C GLN A 795 -9.08 -17.86 1.13
N ALA A 796 -8.88 -17.90 -0.20
CA ALA A 796 -7.59 -17.73 -0.85
C ALA A 796 -7.25 -16.24 -1.01
N TYR A 797 -6.01 -15.86 -0.70
CA TYR A 797 -5.49 -14.51 -0.91
C TYR A 797 -5.17 -14.24 -2.38
N PHE A 798 -5.29 -12.97 -2.75
CA PHE A 798 -4.82 -12.44 -4.01
C PHE A 798 -3.40 -11.90 -3.83
N THR A 799 -2.54 -12.10 -4.83
CA THR A 799 -1.09 -11.88 -4.75
C THR A 799 -0.51 -11.34 -6.06
N LYS A 800 0.73 -10.89 -6.01
CA LYS A 800 1.54 -10.40 -7.15
C LYS A 800 1.83 -11.52 -8.15
N VAL A 801 1.75 -11.21 -9.45
CA VAL A 801 2.01 -12.19 -10.52
C VAL A 801 3.50 -12.24 -10.84
N LYS A 802 4.18 -13.28 -10.35
CA LYS A 802 5.60 -13.52 -10.63
C LYS A 802 5.78 -14.25 -11.97
N LEU A 803 6.81 -13.88 -12.71
CA LEU A 803 7.14 -14.43 -14.03
C LEU A 803 8.41 -15.29 -13.96
N PHE A 804 8.36 -16.47 -14.58
CA PHE A 804 9.46 -17.44 -14.56
C PHE A 804 9.86 -17.90 -15.96
N ASP A 805 11.16 -17.93 -16.25
CA ASP A 805 11.72 -18.75 -17.32
C ASP A 805 12.11 -20.13 -16.75
N GLY A 806 11.17 -21.08 -16.84
CA GLY A 806 11.28 -22.38 -16.18
C GLY A 806 11.30 -22.23 -14.66
N ASP A 807 12.49 -22.35 -14.08
CA ASP A 807 12.74 -22.18 -12.64
C ASP A 807 13.45 -20.86 -12.30
N GLU A 808 14.00 -20.10 -13.28
CA GLU A 808 14.57 -18.76 -13.02
C GLU A 808 13.41 -17.74 -12.90
N GLU A 809 13.26 -17.11 -11.73
CA GLU A 809 12.36 -15.96 -11.52
C GLU A 809 12.95 -14.76 -12.29
N ILE A 810 12.21 -14.21 -13.26
CA ILE A 810 12.71 -13.15 -14.16
C ILE A 810 12.11 -11.77 -13.92
N GLY A 811 11.20 -11.64 -12.94
CA GLY A 811 10.50 -10.40 -12.60
C GLY A 811 9.02 -10.64 -12.27
N MET A 812 8.22 -9.58 -12.28
CA MET A 812 6.77 -9.64 -12.01
C MET A 812 5.96 -8.71 -12.93
N LEU A 813 4.65 -8.92 -13.00
CA LEU A 813 3.73 -7.95 -13.62
C LEU A 813 3.43 -6.80 -12.66
N SER A 814 3.22 -5.59 -13.18
CA SER A 814 2.78 -4.42 -12.43
C SER A 814 1.37 -4.57 -11.86
N ASN A 815 1.13 -4.04 -10.67
CA ASN A 815 -0.23 -3.77 -10.18
C ASN A 815 -0.38 -2.29 -9.82
N ASN A 816 0.15 -1.41 -10.67
CA ASN A 816 0.04 0.03 -10.52
C ASN A 816 -1.08 0.64 -11.39
N PHE A 817 -1.56 1.79 -10.95
CA PHE A 817 -2.44 2.65 -11.73
C PHE A 817 -2.15 4.13 -11.44
N HIS A 818 -2.36 4.95 -12.47
CA HIS A 818 -2.12 6.39 -12.47
C HIS A 818 -3.26 7.05 -13.27
N ASN A 819 -4.20 7.66 -12.57
CA ASN A 819 -5.43 8.23 -13.17
C ASN A 819 -5.82 9.53 -12.46
N PHE A 820 -6.78 10.24 -13.04
CA PHE A 820 -7.48 11.35 -12.37
C PHE A 820 -8.91 10.94 -12.06
N LYS A 821 -9.38 11.23 -10.84
CA LYS A 821 -10.81 11.28 -10.49
C LYS A 821 -11.16 12.75 -10.24
N GLY A 822 -12.11 13.32 -10.97
CA GLY A 822 -12.39 14.76 -10.88
C GLY A 822 -11.19 15.64 -11.24
N LYS A 823 -10.67 16.40 -10.27
CA LYS A 823 -9.41 17.17 -10.40
C LYS A 823 -8.20 16.45 -9.79
N ILE A 824 -8.40 15.43 -8.95
CA ILE A 824 -7.36 14.79 -8.15
C ILE A 824 -6.66 13.69 -8.97
N PHE A 825 -5.34 13.74 -9.04
CA PHE A 825 -4.50 12.64 -9.53
C PHE A 825 -4.29 11.60 -8.42
N PHE A 826 -4.42 10.32 -8.77
CA PHE A 826 -4.09 9.19 -7.92
C PHE A 826 -2.98 8.36 -8.55
N SER A 827 -1.98 7.97 -7.76
CA SER A 827 -0.94 7.01 -8.12
C SER A 827 -0.75 5.97 -7.02
N VAL A 828 -0.77 4.68 -7.40
CA VAL A 828 -0.55 3.55 -6.47
C VAL A 828 0.27 2.45 -7.14
N ASP A 829 1.05 1.66 -6.39
CA ASP A 829 1.60 0.38 -6.85
C ASP A 829 1.39 -0.73 -5.82
N TYR A 830 0.38 -1.55 -6.08
CA TYR A 830 -0.06 -2.68 -5.27
C TYR A 830 0.93 -3.87 -5.25
N ASN A 831 2.08 -3.77 -5.93
CA ASN A 831 3.22 -4.67 -5.71
C ASN A 831 4.08 -4.25 -4.50
N TYR A 832 4.09 -2.96 -4.17
CA TYR A 832 4.88 -2.36 -3.09
C TYR A 832 4.07 -2.21 -1.80
N SER A 833 2.91 -1.56 -1.86
CA SER A 833 1.98 -1.36 -0.74
C SER A 833 0.59 -1.00 -1.27
N TYR A 834 -0.46 -1.23 -0.48
CA TYR A 834 -1.80 -0.70 -0.74
C TYR A 834 -2.13 0.53 0.13
N ASN A 835 -1.45 0.70 1.26
CA ASN A 835 -1.78 1.69 2.29
C ASN A 835 -1.07 3.04 2.06
N ASP A 836 -0.52 3.23 0.86
CA ASP A 836 0.55 4.18 0.58
C ASP A 836 0.43 4.58 -0.90
N PHE A 837 -0.04 5.80 -1.14
CA PHE A 837 -0.45 6.29 -2.46
C PHE A 837 -0.26 7.80 -2.56
N LEU A 838 -0.05 8.32 -3.76
CA LEU A 838 -0.06 9.76 -3.98
C LEU A 838 -1.46 10.21 -4.39
N ALA A 839 -2.09 11.09 -3.61
CA ALA A 839 -3.20 11.93 -4.07
C ALA A 839 -2.70 13.37 -4.22
N SER A 840 -2.92 14.00 -5.38
CA SER A 840 -2.39 15.36 -5.63
C SER A 840 -3.22 16.14 -6.66
N VAL A 841 -3.30 17.46 -6.51
CA VAL A 841 -3.90 18.38 -7.50
C VAL A 841 -2.87 18.96 -8.47
N SER A 842 -1.57 18.83 -8.18
CA SER A 842 -0.47 19.27 -9.06
C SER A 842 0.77 18.34 -8.95
N PRO A 843 0.61 17.02 -9.23
CA PRO A 843 1.66 16.02 -9.05
C PRO A 843 2.92 16.32 -9.87
N GLN A 844 4.04 16.56 -9.18
CA GLN A 844 5.31 16.88 -9.79
C GLN A 844 6.06 15.60 -10.18
N VAL A 845 6.71 15.59 -11.35
CA VAL A 845 7.40 14.41 -11.89
C VAL A 845 8.74 14.78 -12.55
N GLU A 846 9.78 14.03 -12.22
CA GLU A 846 11.06 14.04 -12.93
C GLU A 846 11.11 12.93 -13.99
N ILE A 847 11.88 13.15 -15.06
CA ILE A 847 12.18 12.13 -16.08
C ILE A 847 13.69 11.99 -16.27
N GLU A 848 14.19 10.78 -16.03
CA GLU A 848 15.58 10.38 -16.24
C GLU A 848 15.68 9.45 -17.47
N ASP A 849 16.50 9.82 -18.46
CA ASP A 849 16.83 8.95 -19.61
C ASP A 849 17.88 7.90 -19.16
N MET A 850 17.53 6.61 -19.25
CA MET A 850 18.37 5.48 -18.80
C MET A 850 19.26 4.94 -19.92
N GLU A 851 20.42 4.37 -19.58
CA GLU A 851 21.42 3.86 -20.55
C GLU A 851 20.86 2.85 -21.58
N ASN A 852 19.83 2.08 -21.20
CA ASN A 852 19.19 1.07 -22.04
C ASN A 852 18.11 1.63 -22.99
N GLY A 853 17.92 2.96 -23.06
CA GLY A 853 16.88 3.61 -23.86
C GLY A 853 15.48 3.53 -23.25
N SER A 854 15.38 3.14 -21.98
CA SER A 854 14.18 3.39 -21.17
C SER A 854 14.23 4.78 -20.53
N ARG A 855 13.09 5.23 -20.00
CA ARG A 855 12.95 6.43 -19.18
C ARG A 855 12.35 6.04 -17.85
N LYS A 856 12.97 6.49 -16.76
CA LYS A 856 12.45 6.42 -15.40
C LYS A 856 11.68 7.71 -15.13
N ILE A 857 10.38 7.59 -14.84
CA ILE A 857 9.55 8.68 -14.33
C ILE A 857 9.40 8.46 -12.82
N THR A 858 9.65 9.48 -12.02
CA THR A 858 9.55 9.43 -10.55
C THR A 858 8.79 10.64 -10.05
N PHE A 859 7.90 10.43 -9.07
CA PHE A 859 7.20 11.52 -8.40
C PHE A 859 8.10 12.19 -7.35
N ASP A 860 7.86 13.47 -7.10
CA ASP A 860 8.44 14.19 -5.96
C ASP A 860 7.30 14.83 -5.14
N GLN A 861 7.57 15.22 -3.89
CA GLN A 861 6.58 15.94 -3.08
C GLN A 861 6.24 17.28 -3.73
N GLY A 862 4.96 17.54 -3.95
CA GLY A 862 4.46 18.78 -4.53
C GLY A 862 3.51 19.53 -3.61
N ASN A 863 3.48 20.86 -3.73
CA ASN A 863 2.48 21.72 -3.08
C ASN A 863 1.02 21.38 -3.46
N GLY A 864 0.78 20.46 -4.39
CA GLY A 864 -0.55 19.95 -4.71
C GLY A 864 -0.96 18.70 -3.91
N ASP A 865 -0.07 18.10 -3.13
CA ASP A 865 -0.29 16.80 -2.52
C ASP A 865 -1.31 16.90 -1.38
N ILE A 866 -2.32 16.03 -1.41
CA ILE A 866 -3.49 16.12 -0.53
C ILE A 866 -3.22 15.32 0.74
N GLY A 867 -2.92 16.05 1.82
CA GLY A 867 -2.71 15.52 3.16
C GLY A 867 -1.63 14.44 3.25
N ASP A 868 -1.71 13.64 4.30
CA ASP A 868 -0.74 12.59 4.65
C ASP A 868 -0.83 11.32 3.77
N THR A 869 -1.25 11.44 2.50
CA THR A 869 -1.38 10.27 1.61
C THR A 869 -0.02 9.67 1.22
N ASN A 870 0.98 10.52 1.03
CA ASN A 870 2.33 10.16 0.57
C ASN A 870 3.24 9.65 1.71
N ARG A 871 3.02 8.40 2.20
CA ARG A 871 3.74 7.81 3.35
C ARG A 871 4.80 6.75 2.96
N GLY A 872 5.64 7.10 1.98
CA GLY A 872 6.85 6.34 1.60
C GLY A 872 6.80 5.72 0.20
N TYR A 873 5.64 5.69 -0.45
CA TYR A 873 5.48 5.13 -1.79
C TYR A 873 6.25 5.93 -2.85
N THR A 874 6.17 7.28 -2.85
CA THR A 874 6.81 8.10 -3.88
C THR A 874 8.35 8.09 -3.82
N ASP A 875 8.92 7.70 -2.67
CA ASP A 875 10.36 7.51 -2.52
C ASP A 875 10.88 6.37 -3.41
N TYR A 876 10.07 5.30 -3.54
CA TYR A 876 10.37 4.13 -4.38
C TYR A 876 9.72 4.15 -5.75
N GLN A 877 8.67 4.95 -5.97
CA GLN A 877 7.90 4.88 -7.21
C GLN A 877 8.73 5.32 -8.43
N LYS A 878 8.98 4.34 -9.30
CA LYS A 878 9.83 4.44 -10.49
C LYS A 878 9.08 3.79 -11.66
N ILE A 879 8.41 4.61 -12.47
CA ILE A 879 7.66 4.15 -13.63
C ILE A 879 8.60 4.10 -14.83
N TYR A 880 8.97 2.90 -15.24
CA TYR A 880 9.87 2.68 -16.36
C TYR A 880 9.10 2.56 -17.69
N THR A 881 9.50 3.33 -18.69
CA THR A 881 8.88 3.37 -20.02
C THR A 881 9.95 3.20 -21.09
N ARG A 882 9.63 2.72 -22.31
CA ARG A 882 10.58 2.69 -23.43
C ARG A 882 10.39 3.92 -24.32
N GLY A 883 11.47 4.64 -24.63
CA GLY A 883 11.41 5.84 -25.48
C GLY A 883 10.89 5.54 -26.89
N LYS A 884 10.29 6.54 -27.55
CA LYS A 884 10.00 6.48 -28.99
C LYS A 884 11.35 6.39 -29.73
N GLN A 885 11.71 5.20 -30.23
CA GLN A 885 12.80 5.10 -31.20
C GLN A 885 12.43 5.94 -32.42
N THR A 886 13.21 6.99 -32.68
CA THR A 886 13.22 7.66 -33.98
C THR A 886 13.65 6.65 -35.03
N GLU A 887 12.89 6.53 -36.12
CA GLU A 887 13.21 5.58 -37.20
C GLU A 887 14.48 6.02 -37.93
N SER A 888 15.63 5.54 -37.46
CA SER A 888 16.87 5.56 -38.24
C SER A 888 16.63 4.87 -39.59
N PRO A 889 17.02 5.49 -40.73
CA PRO A 889 16.77 4.90 -42.03
C PRO A 889 17.35 3.49 -42.13
N LYS A 890 16.54 2.53 -42.61
CA LYS A 890 17.02 1.18 -42.91
C LYS A 890 18.02 1.25 -44.06
N GLU A 891 19.31 1.17 -43.75
CA GLU A 891 20.32 0.82 -44.76
C GLU A 891 19.99 -0.57 -45.29
N GLN A 892 19.42 -0.63 -46.50
CA GLN A 892 19.21 -1.88 -47.21
C GLN A 892 20.57 -2.38 -47.67
N SER A 893 21.06 -3.47 -47.09
CA SER A 893 22.24 -4.16 -47.59
C SER A 893 21.95 -4.75 -48.97
N GLU A 894 22.41 -4.09 -50.04
CA GLU A 894 22.27 -4.59 -51.41
C GLU A 894 23.02 -5.91 -51.57
N ILE A 895 22.29 -7.02 -51.64
CA ILE A 895 22.84 -8.29 -52.11
C ILE A 895 22.90 -8.20 -53.64
N GLN A 896 24.09 -7.88 -54.17
CA GLN A 896 24.34 -7.85 -55.60
C GLN A 896 24.01 -9.20 -56.25
N THR A 897 23.16 -9.19 -57.27
CA THR A 897 23.07 -10.27 -58.26
C THR A 897 22.83 -9.64 -59.64
N GLU A 898 23.84 -9.63 -60.49
CA GLU A 898 23.71 -9.15 -61.88
C GLU A 898 22.95 -10.17 -62.74
N VAL A 899 21.91 -9.74 -63.48
CA VAL A 899 21.70 -10.10 -64.90
C VAL A 899 20.90 -8.98 -65.59
N ASP A 900 21.42 -8.49 -66.72
CA ASP A 900 20.76 -7.82 -67.86
C ASP A 900 19.23 -8.08 -68.03
N THR A 901 18.38 -7.18 -68.54
CA THR A 901 18.59 -6.30 -69.72
C THR A 901 17.47 -5.25 -69.93
N SER A 902 17.83 -4.14 -70.59
CA SER A 902 17.03 -3.37 -71.60
C SER A 902 15.90 -2.38 -71.21
N HIS A 903 15.80 -1.32 -72.05
CA HIS A 903 14.79 -0.24 -72.17
C HIS A 903 14.63 0.72 -70.96
N MET A 904 14.85 2.05 -71.09
CA MET A 904 14.20 3.09 -71.94
C MET A 904 12.71 3.32 -71.60
N SER A 905 12.20 4.55 -71.39
CA SER A 905 12.85 5.89 -71.39
C SER A 905 11.90 7.01 -70.94
N HIS A 906 12.49 8.15 -70.51
CA HIS A 906 11.98 9.53 -70.67
C HIS A 906 10.68 10.04 -69.99
N SER A 907 10.90 10.94 -69.02
CA SER A 907 10.49 12.38 -69.10
C SER A 907 9.07 12.88 -68.74
N THR A 908 9.05 13.70 -67.67
CA THR A 908 8.48 15.07 -67.56
C THR A 908 6.96 15.34 -67.59
N SER A 909 6.55 16.28 -66.70
CA SER A 909 5.50 17.33 -66.87
C SER A 909 4.01 16.91 -66.87
N SER A 910 3.03 17.74 -66.45
CA SER A 910 3.01 18.97 -65.61
C SER A 910 1.58 19.50 -65.34
N VAL A 911 1.40 20.21 -64.20
CA VAL A 911 0.63 21.48 -64.05
C VAL A 911 -0.93 21.48 -64.05
N VAL A 912 -1.48 21.82 -62.86
CA VAL A 912 -2.54 22.83 -62.52
C VAL A 912 -3.92 22.83 -63.22
N ALA A 913 -5.01 22.77 -62.42
CA ALA A 913 -6.02 23.86 -62.29
C ALA A 913 -7.17 23.56 -61.28
N GLN A 914 -7.41 24.50 -60.35
CA GLN A 914 -8.69 25.17 -59.95
C GLN A 914 -10.03 24.39 -59.90
N ALA A 915 -11.04 24.69 -59.06
CA ALA A 915 -11.25 25.52 -57.84
C ALA A 915 -12.71 25.23 -57.33
N ILE A 916 -13.48 25.97 -56.50
CA ILE A 916 -13.38 27.31 -55.88
C ILE A 916 -14.34 27.45 -54.65
N GLU A 917 -13.91 28.14 -53.57
CA GLU A 917 -14.67 28.99 -52.61
C GLU A 917 -15.96 28.49 -51.86
N GLU A 918 -16.46 29.12 -50.78
CA GLU A 918 -16.19 30.46 -50.17
C GLU A 918 -16.48 30.52 -48.63
N ARG A 919 -15.52 31.07 -47.84
CA ARG A 919 -15.64 32.00 -46.66
C ARG A 919 -16.51 31.63 -45.42
N ASN A 920 -16.38 32.26 -44.23
CA ASN A 920 -15.65 33.47 -43.72
C ASN A 920 -15.38 33.30 -42.19
N ASP A 921 -14.70 34.13 -41.36
CA ASP A 921 -13.92 35.39 -41.48
C ASP A 921 -13.07 35.62 -40.18
N ASN A 922 -12.23 36.68 -40.12
CA ASN A 922 -11.67 37.37 -38.91
C ASN A 922 -10.71 36.57 -37.97
N SER A 923 -9.87 37.20 -37.11
CA SER A 923 -9.30 38.58 -37.08
C SER A 923 -7.98 38.68 -36.27
N GLU A 924 -6.89 38.95 -37.00
CA GLU A 924 -5.66 39.72 -36.71
C GLU A 924 -5.26 40.28 -35.31
N MET A 925 -3.97 40.12 -34.96
CA MET A 925 -2.90 41.17 -34.86
C MET A 925 -1.53 40.43 -34.70
N GLN A 926 -0.45 40.68 -35.47
CA GLN A 926 0.54 41.79 -35.44
C GLN A 926 1.33 41.90 -34.11
N PHE A 927 2.68 42.10 -34.05
CA PHE A 927 3.70 42.48 -35.05
C PHE A 927 5.15 42.15 -34.54
N ASP A 928 6.14 41.98 -35.45
CA ASP A 928 7.60 42.27 -35.29
C ASP A 928 8.47 41.53 -34.22
N GLN A 929 9.82 41.61 -34.22
CA GLN A 929 10.82 41.41 -35.30
C GLN A 929 12.25 41.18 -34.74
N GLN A 930 13.09 40.48 -35.52
CA GLN A 930 14.58 40.57 -35.60
C GLN A 930 15.53 40.14 -34.44
N ARG A 931 16.53 39.33 -34.87
CA ARG A 931 17.97 39.27 -34.48
C ARG A 931 18.41 38.58 -33.17
N SER A 932 19.64 38.04 -33.04
CA SER A 932 20.57 37.39 -34.01
C SER A 932 21.89 36.97 -33.34
N LEU A 933 22.40 35.75 -33.62
CA LEU A 933 23.84 35.38 -33.61
C LEU A 933 24.59 35.47 -32.24
N SER A 934 25.64 34.70 -31.91
CA SER A 934 26.56 33.84 -32.69
C SER A 934 27.28 32.77 -31.85
N ARG A 935 27.79 31.74 -32.53
CA ARG A 935 28.81 30.73 -32.13
C ARG A 935 29.88 31.19 -31.12
N ILE A 936 30.38 30.22 -30.33
CA ILE A 936 31.80 29.75 -30.35
C ILE A 936 31.87 28.29 -29.84
N LYS A 937 32.89 27.52 -30.28
CA LYS A 937 33.10 26.09 -29.91
C LYS A 937 34.60 25.75 -29.95
N ARG A 938 35.17 25.11 -28.92
CA ARG A 938 36.50 24.43 -28.94
C ARG A 938 36.72 23.54 -27.69
N SER A 939 37.76 22.70 -27.72
CA SER A 939 37.87 21.44 -26.94
C SER A 939 39.32 20.97 -26.68
N ALA A 940 39.54 20.12 -25.66
CA ALA A 940 40.73 19.27 -25.46
C ALA A 940 40.45 18.10 -24.47
N LEU A 941 41.35 17.10 -24.37
CA LEU A 941 41.26 15.85 -23.54
C LEU A 941 42.59 15.56 -22.81
N VAL A 942 42.63 14.55 -21.90
CA VAL A 942 43.58 13.38 -21.84
C VAL A 942 44.00 12.87 -20.41
N GLU A 943 43.91 11.54 -20.20
CA GLU A 943 44.63 10.59 -19.27
C GLU A 943 44.25 10.32 -17.77
N GLU A 944 44.54 9.06 -17.35
CA GLU A 944 44.20 8.35 -16.08
C GLU A 944 45.41 7.62 -15.45
N LYS A 945 45.28 6.97 -14.27
CA LYS A 945 46.29 6.06 -13.63
C LYS A 945 45.71 4.99 -12.66
N GLU A 946 46.42 3.87 -12.51
CA GLU A 946 46.11 2.68 -11.65
C GLU A 946 47.02 2.54 -10.40
N GLN A 947 46.79 1.53 -9.54
CA GLN A 947 47.59 1.15 -8.33
C GLN A 947 47.76 -0.39 -8.15
N GLU A 948 48.61 -0.87 -7.21
CA GLU A 948 49.06 -2.28 -7.04
C GLU A 948 48.75 -2.93 -5.65
N GLN A 949 48.65 -4.27 -5.60
CA GLN A 949 48.27 -5.11 -4.43
C GLN A 949 49.45 -5.75 -3.64
N ILE A 950 49.20 -6.28 -2.42
CA ILE A 950 50.25 -6.83 -1.51
C ILE A 950 49.94 -8.25 -0.98
N VAL A 951 50.96 -9.12 -0.87
CA VAL A 951 50.87 -10.49 -0.29
C VAL A 951 51.19 -10.48 1.21
N LEU A 952 50.38 -11.16 2.05
CA LEU A 952 50.56 -11.11 3.52
C LEU A 952 51.29 -12.31 4.13
N LYS A 953 50.91 -13.56 3.79
CA LYS A 953 51.48 -14.75 4.44
C LYS A 953 51.31 -16.02 3.62
N ASP A 954 52.32 -16.88 3.68
CA ASP A 954 52.18 -18.29 3.30
C ASP A 954 51.26 -18.98 4.31
N THR A 955 50.20 -19.62 3.82
CA THR A 955 49.01 -19.97 4.60
C THR A 955 48.96 -21.46 4.92
N ILE A 956 48.24 -21.82 5.98
CA ILE A 956 48.06 -23.22 6.46
C ILE A 956 47.27 -24.08 5.47
N LEU A 957 46.63 -23.45 4.47
CA LEU A 957 45.74 -24.07 3.50
C LEU A 957 46.48 -24.58 2.26
N LYS A 958 46.25 -25.84 1.90
CA LYS A 958 46.83 -26.52 0.74
C LYS A 958 45.73 -26.95 -0.23
N ILE A 959 46.06 -27.06 -1.52
CA ILE A 959 45.18 -27.65 -2.53
C ILE A 959 45.64 -29.09 -2.75
N GLU A 960 44.79 -30.05 -2.43
CA GLU A 960 45.08 -31.47 -2.60
C GLU A 960 44.05 -32.14 -3.52
N LYS A 961 44.56 -32.99 -4.40
CA LYS A 961 43.77 -33.73 -5.38
C LYS A 961 42.95 -34.84 -4.73
N ASP A 962 41.68 -34.95 -5.11
CA ASP A 962 40.87 -36.11 -4.75
C ASP A 962 41.28 -37.35 -5.55
N TYR A 963 41.30 -38.52 -4.92
CA TYR A 963 41.63 -39.78 -5.62
C TYR A 963 40.49 -40.26 -6.53
N ASN A 964 39.25 -39.78 -6.30
CA ASN A 964 38.12 -40.02 -7.19
C ASN A 964 38.21 -39.14 -8.45
N ARG A 965 37.70 -39.66 -9.57
CA ARG A 965 37.66 -38.94 -10.85
C ARG A 965 36.27 -38.93 -11.47
N ASP A 966 35.95 -37.89 -12.22
CA ASP A 966 34.74 -37.77 -13.02
C ASP A 966 34.79 -38.65 -14.29
N SER A 967 33.72 -38.59 -15.09
CA SER A 967 33.60 -39.27 -16.39
C SER A 967 34.56 -38.72 -17.47
N GLU A 968 35.10 -37.51 -17.31
CA GLU A 968 36.10 -36.91 -18.19
C GLU A 968 37.55 -37.16 -17.74
N GLY A 969 37.77 -37.80 -16.59
CA GLY A 969 39.10 -38.00 -16.00
C GLY A 969 39.66 -36.78 -15.26
N LYS A 970 38.83 -35.78 -14.92
CA LYS A 970 39.17 -34.75 -13.94
C LYS A 970 39.06 -35.32 -12.52
N HIS A 971 39.80 -34.74 -11.60
CA HIS A 971 39.80 -35.02 -10.17
C HIS A 971 39.53 -33.71 -9.41
N LYS A 972 38.65 -33.74 -8.42
CA LYS A 972 38.31 -32.56 -7.61
C LYS A 972 39.55 -32.02 -6.88
N ALA A 973 39.61 -30.69 -6.73
CA ALA A 973 40.66 -30.02 -5.97
C ALA A 973 40.12 -29.61 -4.58
N ASN A 974 40.50 -30.36 -3.54
CA ASN A 974 40.08 -30.09 -2.16
C ASN A 974 40.98 -29.03 -1.52
N VAL A 975 40.44 -28.26 -0.58
CA VAL A 975 41.20 -27.33 0.28
C VAL A 975 41.36 -27.96 1.67
N THR A 976 42.60 -28.14 2.10
CA THR A 976 42.97 -28.88 3.32
C THR A 976 43.84 -28.05 4.27
N ILE A 977 43.81 -28.35 5.57
CA ILE A 977 44.68 -27.76 6.60
C ILE A 977 45.76 -28.78 7.01
N ASP A 978 47.00 -28.34 7.21
CA ASP A 978 48.06 -29.22 7.73
C ASP A 978 47.83 -29.61 9.20
N TYR A 979 47.80 -30.91 9.47
CA TYR A 979 47.66 -31.50 10.80
C TYR A 979 48.62 -30.89 11.85
N ASN A 980 49.86 -30.63 11.45
CA ASN A 980 50.93 -30.23 12.37
C ASN A 980 50.73 -28.80 12.91
N ASP A 981 50.11 -27.93 12.11
CA ASP A 981 49.83 -26.54 12.49
C ASP A 981 48.61 -26.44 13.42
N VAL A 982 47.58 -27.28 13.21
CA VAL A 982 46.46 -27.42 14.17
C VAL A 982 46.94 -27.99 15.49
N LYS A 983 47.85 -28.99 15.45
CA LYS A 983 48.49 -29.50 16.66
C LYS A 983 49.23 -28.39 17.43
N ALA A 984 49.97 -27.55 16.71
CA ALA A 984 50.68 -26.43 17.31
C ALA A 984 49.74 -25.36 17.90
N LEU A 985 48.48 -25.25 17.46
CA LEU A 985 47.46 -24.42 18.11
C LEU A 985 46.98 -25.07 19.41
N TYR A 986 46.53 -26.33 19.38
CA TYR A 986 46.07 -27.04 20.58
C TYR A 986 47.12 -27.09 21.69
N ASP A 987 48.39 -27.38 21.37
CA ASP A 987 49.46 -27.44 22.35
C ASP A 987 49.64 -26.09 23.10
N ARG A 988 49.38 -24.96 22.44
CA ARG A 988 49.54 -23.58 22.96
C ARG A 988 48.32 -22.96 23.66
N ALA A 989 47.11 -23.51 23.48
CA ALA A 989 45.88 -22.97 24.11
C ALA A 989 45.92 -23.01 25.65
N ALA A 990 45.06 -22.22 26.31
CA ALA A 990 44.90 -22.22 27.77
C ALA A 990 44.19 -23.50 28.29
N ALA A 991 44.05 -23.66 29.60
CA ALA A 991 43.56 -24.91 30.17
C ALA A 991 42.05 -25.11 29.95
N GLU A 992 41.27 -24.03 30.07
CA GLU A 992 39.84 -24.01 29.76
C GLU A 992 39.57 -24.12 28.24
N ASP A 993 40.20 -23.29 27.41
CA ASP A 993 39.98 -23.26 25.94
C ASP A 993 40.36 -24.56 25.21
N LYS A 994 41.23 -25.39 25.80
CA LYS A 994 41.66 -26.66 25.20
C LYS A 994 40.48 -27.59 24.90
N GLY A 995 39.35 -27.49 25.62
CA GLY A 995 38.13 -28.21 25.26
C GLY A 995 37.66 -27.90 23.84
N SER A 996 37.31 -26.63 23.60
CA SER A 996 36.86 -26.10 22.31
C SER A 996 37.85 -26.38 21.17
N VAL A 997 39.15 -26.19 21.42
CA VAL A 997 40.20 -26.43 20.41
C VAL A 997 40.37 -27.92 20.08
N LEU A 998 40.22 -28.83 21.05
CA LEU A 998 40.25 -30.28 20.79
C LEU A 998 38.98 -30.75 20.05
N GLU A 999 37.82 -30.17 20.37
CA GLU A 999 36.56 -30.47 19.71
C GLU A 999 36.56 -30.05 18.23
N PHE A 1000 36.98 -28.81 17.94
CA PHE A 1000 37.26 -28.34 16.58
C PHE A 1000 38.27 -29.23 15.84
N TRP A 1001 39.36 -29.63 16.51
CA TRP A 1001 40.38 -30.51 15.89
C TRP A 1001 39.87 -31.93 15.63
N ASN A 1002 39.00 -32.47 16.48
CA ASN A 1002 38.33 -33.76 16.27
C ASN A 1002 37.34 -33.70 15.09
N LYS A 1003 36.55 -32.62 14.98
CA LYS A 1003 35.70 -32.36 13.80
C LYS A 1003 36.56 -32.28 12.52
N LEU A 1004 37.73 -31.62 12.58
CA LEU A 1004 38.67 -31.54 11.45
C LEU A 1004 39.29 -32.90 11.07
N HIS A 1005 39.61 -33.75 12.05
CA HIS A 1005 40.05 -35.12 11.79
C HIS A 1005 38.94 -35.95 11.12
N ALA A 1006 37.68 -35.77 11.54
CA ALA A 1006 36.54 -36.47 10.96
C ALA A 1006 36.26 -36.08 9.50
N SER A 1007 36.54 -34.83 9.08
CA SER A 1007 36.49 -34.43 7.66
C SER A 1007 37.73 -34.84 6.84
N GLY A 1008 38.70 -35.51 7.46
CA GLY A 1008 40.00 -35.82 6.84
C GLY A 1008 40.82 -34.58 6.53
N TYR A 1009 40.72 -33.55 7.39
CA TYR A 1009 41.33 -32.22 7.26
C TYR A 1009 40.89 -31.39 6.05
N LYS A 1010 39.83 -31.81 5.35
CA LYS A 1010 39.18 -31.01 4.30
C LYS A 1010 38.29 -29.94 4.92
N VAL A 1011 38.46 -28.70 4.47
CA VAL A 1011 37.65 -27.53 4.86
C VAL A 1011 36.55 -27.24 3.84
N GLY A 1012 36.82 -27.55 2.57
CA GLY A 1012 35.93 -27.41 1.42
C GLY A 1012 36.64 -27.85 0.16
N ALA A 1013 36.12 -27.50 -1.01
CA ALA A 1013 36.77 -27.79 -2.29
C ALA A 1013 36.63 -26.63 -3.29
N LEU A 1014 37.54 -26.54 -4.25
CA LEU A 1014 37.43 -25.54 -5.30
C LEU A 1014 36.37 -25.94 -6.34
N PRO A 1015 35.67 -24.96 -6.95
CA PRO A 1015 34.71 -25.20 -8.04
C PRO A 1015 35.33 -26.00 -9.20
N GLU A 1016 34.77 -27.17 -9.53
CA GLU A 1016 35.37 -28.11 -10.50
C GLU A 1016 35.27 -27.67 -11.98
N ASP A 1017 34.43 -26.69 -12.27
CA ASP A 1017 34.34 -26.02 -13.57
C ASP A 1017 35.54 -25.10 -13.83
N LYS A 1018 36.08 -24.50 -12.76
CA LYS A 1018 37.19 -23.53 -12.77
C LYS A 1018 38.52 -24.13 -12.30
N TYR A 1019 38.51 -25.13 -11.42
CA TYR A 1019 39.69 -25.65 -10.71
C TYR A 1019 39.64 -27.18 -10.53
N TYR A 1020 40.50 -27.91 -11.23
CA TYR A 1020 40.55 -29.38 -11.15
C TYR A 1020 41.94 -29.94 -11.45
N PHE A 1021 42.20 -31.20 -11.09
CA PHE A 1021 43.39 -31.92 -11.53
C PHE A 1021 43.06 -32.88 -12.68
N LYS A 1022 43.87 -32.91 -13.74
CA LYS A 1022 43.71 -33.86 -14.85
C LYS A 1022 45.08 -34.24 -15.42
N ASP A 1023 45.25 -35.50 -15.79
CA ASP A 1023 46.47 -36.06 -16.40
C ASP A 1023 47.78 -35.73 -15.64
N GLY A 1024 47.73 -35.70 -14.30
CA GLY A 1024 48.88 -35.41 -13.43
C GLY A 1024 49.22 -33.93 -13.28
N LYS A 1025 48.26 -33.03 -13.54
CA LYS A 1025 48.44 -31.58 -13.56
C LYS A 1025 47.23 -30.88 -12.93
N PHE A 1026 47.46 -29.79 -12.21
CA PHE A 1026 46.40 -28.87 -11.82
C PHE A 1026 46.02 -27.96 -13.00
N VAL A 1027 44.74 -27.69 -13.15
CA VAL A 1027 44.16 -26.93 -14.26
C VAL A 1027 43.28 -25.84 -13.69
N ILE A 1028 43.52 -24.61 -14.15
CA ILE A 1028 42.69 -23.44 -13.90
C ILE A 1028 42.07 -23.03 -15.22
N HIS A 1029 40.74 -22.91 -15.26
CA HIS A 1029 39.99 -22.54 -16.44
C HIS A 1029 39.35 -21.16 -16.23
N ASP A 1030 39.99 -20.12 -16.74
CA ASP A 1030 39.50 -18.75 -16.62
C ASP A 1030 38.45 -18.48 -17.70
N SER A 1031 37.19 -18.47 -17.29
CA SER A 1031 36.02 -18.17 -18.13
C SER A 1031 36.00 -16.72 -18.63
N GLY A 1032 36.61 -15.78 -17.92
CA GLY A 1032 36.68 -14.36 -18.29
C GLY A 1032 37.59 -14.12 -19.49
N THR A 1033 38.82 -14.65 -19.46
CA THR A 1033 39.76 -14.51 -20.59
C THR A 1033 39.77 -15.70 -21.57
N LYS A 1034 38.95 -16.73 -21.31
CA LYS A 1034 38.88 -18.00 -22.06
C LYS A 1034 40.24 -18.70 -22.16
N LYS A 1035 41.06 -18.62 -21.10
CA LYS A 1035 42.40 -19.23 -21.02
C LYS A 1035 42.42 -20.42 -20.07
N LEU A 1036 43.21 -21.42 -20.46
CA LEU A 1036 43.39 -22.67 -19.75
C LEU A 1036 44.84 -22.72 -19.23
N ILE A 1037 45.02 -22.50 -17.94
CA ILE A 1037 46.33 -22.47 -17.27
C ILE A 1037 46.57 -23.87 -16.68
N VAL A 1038 47.68 -24.50 -17.06
CA VAL A 1038 47.98 -25.89 -16.68
C VAL A 1038 49.33 -25.96 -15.97
N LEU A 1039 49.33 -26.54 -14.77
CA LEU A 1039 50.43 -26.50 -13.81
C LEU A 1039 50.75 -27.92 -13.30
N PRO A 1040 52.00 -28.24 -12.91
CA PRO A 1040 52.29 -29.52 -12.29
C PRO A 1040 51.54 -29.68 -10.96
N GLU A 1041 51.04 -30.90 -10.71
CA GLU A 1041 50.22 -31.28 -9.55
C GLU A 1041 50.93 -31.00 -8.20
N ASP A 1042 52.26 -30.93 -8.19
CA ASP A 1042 53.10 -30.73 -7.00
C ASP A 1042 53.56 -29.27 -6.76
N LYS A 1043 52.98 -28.27 -7.45
CA LYS A 1043 53.54 -26.90 -7.54
C LYS A 1043 52.54 -25.75 -7.33
N VAL A 1044 51.51 -25.99 -6.52
CA VAL A 1044 50.37 -25.06 -6.31
C VAL A 1044 50.14 -24.86 -4.80
N SER A 1045 50.01 -23.61 -4.36
CA SER A 1045 49.79 -23.27 -2.94
C SER A 1045 48.86 -22.06 -2.77
N ILE A 1046 48.06 -22.03 -1.70
CA ILE A 1046 47.18 -20.89 -1.38
C ILE A 1046 47.95 -19.85 -0.55
N LYS A 1047 47.72 -18.58 -0.83
CA LYS A 1047 48.17 -17.45 0.00
C LYS A 1047 46.99 -16.54 0.32
N ILE A 1048 47.12 -15.78 1.41
CA ILE A 1048 46.24 -14.64 1.70
C ILE A 1048 46.92 -13.36 1.17
N MET A 1049 46.19 -12.65 0.32
CA MET A 1049 46.47 -11.30 -0.18
C MET A 1049 45.84 -10.26 0.76
N LYS A 1050 46.32 -9.01 0.69
CA LYS A 1050 45.54 -7.85 1.11
C LYS A 1050 45.35 -6.93 -0.10
N ASP A 1051 44.12 -6.46 -0.27
CA ASP A 1051 43.83 -5.30 -1.10
C ASP A 1051 42.97 -4.33 -0.28
N GLY A 1052 43.39 -3.08 -0.17
CA GLY A 1052 42.89 -2.14 0.84
C GLY A 1052 42.86 -2.78 2.25
N ASP A 1053 41.65 -2.97 2.78
CA ASP A 1053 41.39 -3.66 4.05
C ASP A 1053 40.82 -5.09 3.93
N HIS A 1054 40.61 -5.58 2.72
CA HIS A 1054 40.06 -6.90 2.43
C HIS A 1054 41.16 -7.97 2.29
N TYR A 1055 40.82 -9.23 2.56
CA TYR A 1055 41.75 -10.36 2.64
C TYR A 1055 41.36 -11.50 1.68
N ASP A 1056 41.91 -11.48 0.47
CA ASP A 1056 41.59 -12.47 -0.58
C ASP A 1056 42.44 -13.75 -0.49
N LEU A 1057 41.83 -14.90 -0.78
CA LEU A 1057 42.56 -16.14 -1.03
C LEU A 1057 43.03 -16.21 -2.50
N ALA A 1058 44.30 -16.53 -2.71
CA ALA A 1058 44.91 -16.56 -4.04
C ALA A 1058 45.71 -17.85 -4.29
N VAL A 1059 45.54 -18.43 -5.48
CA VAL A 1059 46.41 -19.48 -5.99
C VAL A 1059 47.75 -18.87 -6.38
N SER A 1060 48.83 -19.45 -5.84
CA SER A 1060 50.21 -19.11 -6.18
C SER A 1060 50.95 -20.32 -6.76
N ASN A 1061 51.93 -20.06 -7.62
CA ASN A 1061 52.84 -21.10 -8.11
C ASN A 1061 53.98 -21.36 -7.07
N LYS A 1062 54.75 -22.41 -7.29
CA LYS A 1062 55.98 -22.76 -6.53
C LYS A 1062 57.10 -21.69 -6.45
N GLU A 1063 56.95 -20.54 -7.12
CA GLU A 1063 57.85 -19.38 -7.03
C GLU A 1063 57.21 -18.24 -6.22
N GLY A 1064 56.06 -18.48 -5.61
CA GLY A 1064 55.30 -17.53 -4.80
C GLY A 1064 54.47 -16.54 -5.59
N LYS A 1065 54.52 -16.55 -6.94
CA LYS A 1065 53.76 -15.62 -7.78
C LYS A 1065 52.29 -16.02 -7.82
N VAL A 1066 51.40 -15.06 -7.55
CA VAL A 1066 49.94 -15.21 -7.72
C VAL A 1066 49.60 -15.40 -9.20
N ILE A 1067 48.69 -16.33 -9.46
CA ILE A 1067 48.30 -16.81 -10.79
C ILE A 1067 46.77 -16.95 -10.97
N SER A 1068 45.99 -16.94 -9.89
CA SER A 1068 44.52 -16.81 -9.94
C SER A 1068 43.96 -16.46 -8.55
N SER A 1069 42.83 -15.76 -8.46
CA SER A 1069 42.11 -15.49 -7.21
C SER A 1069 41.03 -16.54 -6.93
N ILE A 1070 40.95 -17.00 -5.68
CA ILE A 1070 39.97 -17.98 -5.20
C ILE A 1070 38.75 -17.21 -4.69
N THR A 1071 37.92 -16.79 -5.64
CA THR A 1071 36.67 -16.04 -5.38
C THR A 1071 35.57 -16.88 -4.72
N LYS A 1072 35.76 -18.21 -4.61
CA LYS A 1072 34.82 -19.13 -3.96
C LYS A 1072 35.51 -20.46 -3.61
N ILE A 1073 35.08 -21.06 -2.50
CA ILE A 1073 35.32 -22.46 -2.13
C ILE A 1073 33.93 -23.09 -1.94
N ASP A 1074 33.62 -24.12 -2.73
CA ASP A 1074 32.35 -24.83 -2.67
C ASP A 1074 32.33 -25.88 -1.56
N ASN A 1075 31.13 -26.14 -1.04
CA ASN A 1075 30.87 -27.06 0.07
C ASN A 1075 31.82 -26.81 1.25
N LEU A 1076 31.99 -25.53 1.60
CA LEU A 1076 32.68 -25.10 2.80
C LEU A 1076 31.98 -25.75 4.01
N ASN A 1077 32.73 -26.40 4.89
CA ASN A 1077 32.14 -27.10 6.02
C ASN A 1077 31.82 -26.11 7.14
N TYR A 1078 30.63 -25.51 7.08
CA TYR A 1078 30.21 -24.49 8.04
C TYR A 1078 30.15 -24.99 9.50
N GLU A 1079 29.92 -26.29 9.76
CA GLU A 1079 30.00 -26.87 11.13
C GLU A 1079 31.41 -26.88 11.74
N LEU A 1080 32.45 -26.63 10.92
CA LEU A 1080 33.82 -26.37 11.39
C LEU A 1080 34.08 -24.89 11.68
N LEU A 1081 33.26 -23.98 11.15
CA LEU A 1081 33.47 -22.54 11.22
C LEU A 1081 32.45 -21.83 12.14
N SER A 1082 31.34 -22.47 12.50
CA SER A 1082 30.31 -21.96 13.40
C SER A 1082 30.72 -21.93 14.88
N ASP A 1083 31.52 -22.90 15.31
CA ASP A 1083 31.69 -23.24 16.74
C ASP A 1083 32.88 -22.54 17.42
N THR A 1084 33.52 -21.57 16.75
CA THR A 1084 34.51 -20.69 17.39
C THR A 1084 33.89 -19.65 18.33
N SER A 1085 32.57 -19.61 18.45
CA SER A 1085 31.82 -18.85 19.47
C SER A 1085 32.15 -19.28 20.92
N GLY A 1086 32.74 -20.46 21.10
CA GLY A 1086 33.21 -21.01 22.40
C GLY A 1086 34.53 -20.44 22.94
N VAL A 1087 35.00 -19.28 22.47
CA VAL A 1087 36.09 -18.48 23.10
C VAL A 1087 35.63 -17.03 23.24
N SER A 1088 34.71 -16.80 24.17
CA SER A 1088 34.33 -15.45 24.59
C SER A 1088 35.30 -14.98 25.68
N LEU A 1089 36.00 -13.87 25.45
CA LEU A 1089 36.58 -13.08 26.53
C LEU A 1089 35.46 -12.23 27.15
N GLU A 1090 34.68 -12.90 28.02
CA GLU A 1090 33.93 -12.42 29.20
C GLU A 1090 33.95 -10.89 29.49
N THR A 1091 32.87 -10.23 29.94
CA THR A 1091 31.69 -10.69 30.72
C THR A 1091 30.61 -9.58 30.89
N GLN A 1092 29.34 -9.99 31.12
CA GLN A 1092 28.32 -9.40 32.05
C GLN A 1092 27.80 -7.94 31.85
N ASP A 1093 26.58 -7.55 32.26
CA ASP A 1093 25.45 -8.26 32.92
C ASP A 1093 24.08 -7.55 32.72
N SER A 1094 22.97 -8.29 32.76
CA SER A 1094 21.56 -7.83 33.04
C SER A 1094 20.86 -6.84 32.06
N THR A 1095 19.52 -6.71 31.90
CA THR A 1095 18.33 -7.56 32.20
C THR A 1095 17.10 -7.07 31.39
N SER A 1096 16.15 -7.98 31.10
CA SER A 1096 14.69 -7.80 30.81
C SER A 1096 14.18 -7.03 29.56
N PHE A 1097 13.19 -7.68 28.92
CA PHE A 1097 12.03 -7.18 28.14
C PHE A 1097 11.38 -5.89 28.69
N SER A 1098 10.50 -5.14 28.01
CA SER A 1098 9.69 -5.34 26.78
C SER A 1098 9.14 -3.96 26.30
N ASP A 1099 8.23 -3.77 25.34
CA ASP A 1099 7.96 -4.31 23.97
C ASP A 1099 6.84 -3.41 23.37
N GLN A 1100 6.93 -2.95 22.10
CA GLN A 1100 5.81 -2.22 21.44
C GLN A 1100 5.81 -2.36 19.89
N HIS A 1101 5.04 -3.32 19.39
CA HIS A 1101 4.73 -3.56 17.96
C HIS A 1101 3.36 -4.25 17.88
N ASN A 1102 2.29 -3.56 17.46
CA ASN A 1102 1.06 -4.25 17.03
C ASN A 1102 0.01 -3.44 16.25
N GLU A 1103 0.14 -2.11 16.16
CA GLU A 1103 -0.81 -1.27 15.38
C GLU A 1103 -0.76 -1.58 13.88
N TYR A 1104 0.37 -2.10 13.39
CA TYR A 1104 0.58 -2.38 11.96
C TYR A 1104 -0.12 -3.63 11.43
N ASN A 1105 -0.46 -4.59 12.29
CA ASN A 1105 -0.98 -5.88 11.83
C ASN A 1105 -2.51 -5.85 11.59
N VAL A 1106 -3.25 -4.82 12.03
CA VAL A 1106 -4.70 -4.65 11.76
C VAL A 1106 -4.96 -4.05 10.37
N TYR A 1107 -4.03 -3.24 9.88
CA TYR A 1107 -4.19 -2.41 8.69
C TYR A 1107 -4.31 -3.23 7.39
N LEU A 1108 -3.83 -4.48 7.41
CA LEU A 1108 -3.78 -5.36 6.23
C LEU A 1108 -5.09 -6.09 5.92
N GLU A 1109 -6.04 -6.11 6.86
CA GLU A 1109 -7.09 -7.14 6.87
C GLU A 1109 -8.43 -6.61 6.35
N ASN A 1110 -8.72 -5.31 6.53
CA ASN A 1110 -10.04 -4.72 6.24
C ASN A 1110 -9.97 -3.44 5.37
N GLY A 1111 -8.78 -3.15 4.79
CA GLY A 1111 -8.62 -2.07 3.81
C GLY A 1111 -9.09 -2.46 2.41
N LEU A 1112 -8.77 -3.69 1.96
CA LEU A 1112 -9.02 -4.15 0.58
C LEU A 1112 -9.54 -5.58 0.45
N GLY A 1113 -10.19 -6.11 1.48
CA GLY A 1113 -10.99 -7.33 1.39
C GLY A 1113 -12.21 -7.24 0.45
N GLU A 1114 -12.34 -6.17 -0.35
CA GLU A 1114 -13.58 -5.62 -0.90
C GLU A 1114 -13.60 -5.47 -2.43
N ILE A 1115 -12.48 -5.01 -3.03
CA ILE A 1115 -12.17 -5.35 -4.43
C ILE A 1115 -12.04 -6.89 -4.57
N PHE A 1116 -11.85 -7.58 -3.45
CA PHE A 1116 -11.73 -9.03 -3.32
C PHE A 1116 -12.79 -9.72 -2.45
N ASN A 1117 -13.93 -9.07 -2.15
CA ASN A 1117 -15.09 -9.78 -1.57
C ASN A 1117 -15.92 -10.51 -2.64
N CYS A 1118 -15.23 -11.21 -3.55
CA CYS A 1118 -15.84 -12.18 -4.45
C CYS A 1118 -16.06 -13.54 -3.77
N ALA A 1119 -16.11 -13.57 -2.43
CA ALA A 1119 -16.54 -14.71 -1.63
C ALA A 1119 -18.04 -15.05 -1.78
N SER A 1120 -18.75 -14.42 -2.73
CA SER A 1120 -20.07 -14.86 -3.19
C SER A 1120 -20.25 -14.89 -4.71
N ASP A 1121 -19.18 -14.99 -5.52
CA ASP A 1121 -19.30 -15.06 -6.98
C ASP A 1121 -18.50 -16.19 -7.68
N TYR A 1122 -18.30 -17.34 -7.00
CA TYR A 1122 -18.13 -18.64 -7.71
C TYR A 1122 -18.90 -19.78 -7.04
N ALA A 1123 -20.12 -20.01 -7.54
CA ALA A 1123 -20.86 -21.25 -7.34
C ALA A 1123 -21.57 -21.73 -8.63
N TYR A 1124 -21.04 -21.34 -9.80
CA TYR A 1124 -21.53 -21.79 -11.12
C TYR A 1124 -20.85 -23.10 -11.57
N HIS A 1125 -21.12 -24.18 -10.85
CA HIS A 1125 -21.04 -25.53 -11.43
C HIS A 1125 -22.20 -25.73 -12.42
N ASP A 1126 -22.15 -25.13 -13.62
CA ASP A 1126 -23.04 -25.56 -14.70
C ASP A 1126 -22.49 -26.84 -15.36
N HIS A 1127 -22.49 -27.93 -14.59
CA HIS A 1127 -22.30 -29.28 -15.12
C HIS A 1127 -23.55 -29.71 -15.90
N ASN A 1128 -23.76 -29.09 -17.05
CA ASN A 1128 -24.81 -29.41 -18.01
C ASN A 1128 -24.47 -30.73 -18.76
N SER A 1129 -24.42 -31.82 -18.00
CA SER A 1129 -24.14 -33.19 -18.48
C SER A 1129 -25.42 -34.05 -18.51
N PHE A 1130 -26.51 -33.50 -19.05
CA PHE A 1130 -27.56 -34.32 -19.64
C PHE A 1130 -27.17 -34.68 -21.06
N ASN A 1131 -26.99 -35.97 -21.33
CA ASN A 1131 -26.60 -36.48 -22.64
C ASN A 1131 -27.32 -37.83 -22.89
N ILE A 1132 -27.43 -38.21 -24.18
CA ILE A 1132 -28.25 -39.33 -24.72
C ILE A 1132 -29.75 -38.97 -24.83
N GLY A 1133 -30.19 -38.63 -26.05
CA GLY A 1133 -31.57 -38.32 -26.42
C GLY A 1133 -31.69 -37.83 -27.86
#